data_AF-A0AAN9HFS7-F1
#
_entry.id   AF-A0AAN9HFS7-F1
#
_cell.length_a   1.000
_cell.length_b   1.000
_cell.length_c   1.000
_cell.angle_alpha   90.00
_cell.angle_beta   90.00
_cell.angle_gamma   90.00
#
_symmetry.space_group_name_H-M   'P 1'
#
loop_
_entity.id
_entity.type
_entity.pdbx_description
1 polymer ?
#
loop_
_entity_poly.entity_id
_entity_poly.type
_entity_poly.pdbx_seq_one_letter_code
_entity_poly.pdbx_strand_id
1 'polypeptide(L)'
;MQMWGLNTYLYGPKDDLKHRLLWREVYSAEEEAQLKALVCEAESRGLTFVYALSPGQDIVFSSSCDLTLLKRKLRQVSDLGCHAFALLFDDIDHSMCQSDTEAFSSFAHAQVTVANEIFRFLGEPPVFLFCPTEYCSSLCSPSVSKSPYMLTIGEDLLPGISVIWTGNKVISRELSAESLAEVQMVLRRPPLIWDNLHANDYDSRRVFLGPFKGRPPGLRSHLRGLLLNLNCEFEANFIPLHTLGSWHKEVKEEGKGDEEAYRVDRALSAALQDWMKELSLPLQPGRQLRPTDPKLSKLSVKSKSSDSSDNQCEAQPKCPITSSQSTGALASDEIPADPVMSQDLKAGENQVSRSTSHEKSSRRGLCSGRAPLSEAQVRLLVGLYYLPHEHGPPAQNLLQDLTWLKANCHCVSVNGKKASPRKVEDWRACAGRFLAVCDDVAILHSAVVNSINRAVLYDLYPYIWDLRNTLLVAKAFICWLEGRILSEGFPLDSWKNCFHWCGASSGAELHGVEAEPWVFKGGLSGEVQMLLPVGTSSELFSHPPPLFPTSRLYNIRPFQQKDKVELYRIVHQLHQRGKASQDAAISHPDFIGDRCLGASLALCPEYSLVLEDELGVCGCAVGILDVRSFAKRCQATWLPAMRDKYPSRPHGASGHTATKEALLFFHEEHDYPDSLLYHFPSQLRLEALPDLVDCSVSRSLLTALLTALKANGSQGVFCEVQPTDGLRMEFLTKLGFLEILRGEAQPREGVVLGRLL
;
A
#
# COMPACT_ATOMS: atom_id res chain seq x y z
N MET A 1 -6.35 -24.42 -2.08
CA MET A 1 -6.41 -25.31 -0.88
C MET A 1 -6.37 -26.80 -1.26
N GLN A 2 -7.43 -27.37 -1.88
CA GLN A 2 -7.47 -28.80 -2.25
C GLN A 2 -6.23 -29.28 -3.05
N MET A 3 -5.84 -28.54 -4.10
CA MET A 3 -4.65 -28.86 -4.92
C MET A 3 -3.35 -28.97 -4.10
N TRP A 4 -3.26 -28.23 -3.00
CA TRP A 4 -2.11 -28.20 -2.11
C TRP A 4 -2.25 -29.17 -0.93
N GLY A 5 -3.31 -29.97 -0.88
CA GLY A 5 -3.55 -30.95 0.19
C GLY A 5 -4.05 -30.36 1.50
N LEU A 6 -4.50 -29.10 1.48
CA LEU A 6 -5.14 -28.45 2.64
C LEU A 6 -6.63 -28.82 2.69
N ASN A 7 -7.21 -28.88 3.89
CA ASN A 7 -8.47 -29.58 4.13
C ASN A 7 -9.52 -28.82 4.97
N THR A 8 -9.26 -27.61 5.45
CA THR A 8 -10.17 -26.90 6.36
C THR A 8 -10.26 -25.43 6.01
N TYR A 9 -11.48 -24.89 5.91
CA TYR A 9 -11.78 -23.47 5.74
C TYR A 9 -12.62 -22.99 6.93
N LEU A 10 -12.12 -22.01 7.67
CA LEU A 10 -12.82 -21.38 8.79
C LEU A 10 -13.46 -20.08 8.31
N TYR A 11 -14.79 -20.02 8.31
CA TYR A 11 -15.54 -18.79 8.06
C TYR A 11 -15.61 -17.99 9.36
N GLY A 12 -14.83 -16.90 9.44
CA GLY A 12 -14.89 -15.97 10.57
C GLY A 12 -14.50 -14.53 10.25
N PRO A 13 -15.03 -13.92 9.17
CA PRO A 13 -14.73 -12.53 8.82
C PRO A 13 -15.24 -11.57 9.90
N LYS A 14 -14.36 -10.70 10.42
CA LYS A 14 -14.70 -9.73 11.48
C LYS A 14 -15.67 -8.64 11.00
N ASP A 15 -15.64 -8.31 9.71
CA ASP A 15 -16.49 -7.28 9.08
C ASP A 15 -17.89 -7.79 8.67
N ASP A 16 -18.15 -9.09 8.73
CA ASP A 16 -19.53 -9.60 8.64
C ASP A 16 -20.28 -9.25 9.93
N LEU A 17 -21.22 -8.31 9.81
CA LEU A 17 -22.01 -7.84 10.94
C LEU A 17 -22.68 -9.00 11.68
N LYS A 18 -23.23 -10.00 10.99
CA LYS A 18 -23.95 -11.12 11.61
C LYS A 18 -23.05 -12.22 12.17
N HIS A 19 -21.74 -12.13 11.93
CA HIS A 19 -20.74 -12.97 12.56
C HIS A 19 -20.35 -12.45 13.97
N ARG A 20 -20.27 -11.11 14.15
CA ARG A 20 -19.77 -10.47 15.38
C ARG A 20 -20.73 -9.44 15.98
N LEU A 21 -20.94 -8.30 15.31
CA LEU A 21 -21.67 -7.16 15.90
C LEU A 21 -23.17 -7.43 16.14
N LEU A 22 -23.81 -8.14 15.21
CA LEU A 22 -25.23 -8.48 15.19
C LEU A 22 -25.40 -10.02 15.27
N TRP A 23 -24.58 -10.69 16.07
CA TRP A 23 -24.54 -12.17 16.14
C TRP A 23 -25.89 -12.81 16.52
N ARG A 24 -26.78 -12.07 17.20
CA ARG A 24 -28.15 -12.50 17.54
C ARG A 24 -29.07 -12.58 16.33
N GLU A 25 -28.77 -11.86 15.25
CA GLU A 25 -29.58 -11.83 14.05
C GLU A 25 -29.33 -13.06 13.15
N VAL A 26 -30.41 -13.73 12.76
CA VAL A 26 -30.36 -14.81 11.79
C VAL A 26 -30.05 -14.29 10.38
N TYR A 27 -29.49 -15.15 9.54
CA TYR A 27 -29.29 -14.83 8.12
C TYR A 27 -30.65 -14.66 7.41
N SER A 28 -30.72 -13.73 6.46
CA SER A 28 -31.84 -13.59 5.53
C SER A 28 -31.84 -14.74 4.54
N ALA A 29 -32.94 -14.96 3.81
CA ALA A 29 -33.02 -16.02 2.81
C ALA A 29 -31.95 -15.88 1.69
N GLU A 30 -31.57 -14.64 1.36
CA GLU A 30 -30.53 -14.35 0.37
C GLU A 30 -29.15 -14.71 0.90
N GLU A 31 -28.84 -14.33 2.15
CA GLU A 31 -27.60 -14.68 2.84
C GLU A 31 -27.49 -16.19 3.08
N GLU A 32 -28.58 -16.85 3.46
CA GLU A 32 -28.64 -18.32 3.60
C GLU A 32 -28.30 -19.02 2.29
N ALA A 33 -28.83 -18.54 1.16
CA ALA A 33 -28.54 -19.12 -0.15
C ALA A 33 -27.06 -19.00 -0.51
N GLN A 34 -26.43 -17.85 -0.21
CA GLN A 34 -24.99 -17.63 -0.41
C GLN A 34 -24.15 -18.53 0.50
N LEU A 35 -24.48 -18.59 1.79
CA LEU A 35 -23.75 -19.40 2.76
C LEU A 35 -23.89 -20.89 2.45
N LYS A 36 -25.08 -21.35 2.07
CA LYS A 36 -25.31 -22.73 1.63
C LYS A 36 -24.49 -23.08 0.39
N ALA A 37 -24.43 -22.19 -0.60
CA ALA A 37 -23.60 -22.40 -1.78
C ALA A 37 -22.11 -22.55 -1.40
N LEU A 38 -21.63 -21.73 -0.44
CA LEU A 38 -20.25 -21.81 0.06
C LEU A 38 -19.97 -23.12 0.81
N VAL A 39 -20.90 -23.57 1.68
CA VAL A 39 -20.81 -24.86 2.38
C VAL A 39 -20.73 -26.01 1.37
N CYS A 40 -21.65 -26.07 0.41
CA CYS A 40 -21.66 -27.11 -0.62
C CYS A 40 -20.38 -27.10 -1.48
N GLU A 41 -19.83 -25.93 -1.80
CA GLU A 41 -18.60 -25.81 -2.58
C GLU A 41 -17.35 -26.23 -1.78
N ALA A 42 -17.32 -25.97 -0.48
CA ALA A 42 -16.25 -26.47 0.39
C ALA A 42 -16.27 -28.01 0.44
N GLU A 43 -17.45 -28.61 0.65
CA GLU A 43 -17.62 -30.05 0.68
C GLU A 43 -17.27 -30.71 -0.67
N SER A 44 -17.70 -30.13 -1.79
CA SER A 44 -17.39 -30.65 -3.14
C SER A 44 -15.88 -30.70 -3.42
N ARG A 45 -15.12 -29.83 -2.76
CA ARG A 45 -13.64 -29.75 -2.83
C ARG A 45 -12.95 -30.55 -1.73
N GLY A 46 -13.68 -31.30 -0.91
CA GLY A 46 -13.14 -32.07 0.21
C GLY A 46 -12.58 -31.22 1.34
N LEU A 47 -13.11 -30.00 1.53
CA LEU A 47 -12.77 -29.11 2.63
C LEU A 47 -13.81 -29.22 3.74
N THR A 48 -13.35 -29.24 4.99
CA THR A 48 -14.21 -29.03 6.15
C THR A 48 -14.53 -27.56 6.27
N PHE A 49 -15.80 -27.19 6.10
CA PHE A 49 -16.30 -25.84 6.35
C PHE A 49 -16.62 -25.66 7.83
N VAL A 50 -15.91 -24.78 8.51
CA VAL A 50 -16.13 -24.46 9.92
C VAL A 50 -16.80 -23.09 10.02
N TYR A 51 -18.01 -23.03 10.59
CA TYR A 51 -18.69 -21.78 10.85
C TYR A 51 -18.30 -21.20 12.22
N ALA A 52 -17.66 -20.04 12.24
CA ALA A 52 -17.37 -19.33 13.48
C ALA A 52 -18.47 -18.33 13.84
N LEU A 53 -18.57 -18.01 15.14
CA LEU A 53 -19.37 -16.91 15.64
C LEU A 53 -18.63 -16.23 16.80
N SER A 54 -18.65 -14.89 16.82
CA SER A 54 -17.99 -14.05 17.85
C SER A 54 -19.03 -13.32 18.72
N PRO A 55 -19.69 -13.98 19.68
CA PRO A 55 -20.70 -13.32 20.52
C PRO A 55 -20.10 -12.48 21.66
N GLY A 56 -18.79 -12.53 21.88
CA GLY A 56 -18.15 -12.02 23.10
C GLY A 56 -18.26 -10.52 23.37
N GLN A 57 -18.60 -9.69 22.37
CA GLN A 57 -18.61 -8.23 22.54
C GLN A 57 -19.75 -7.72 23.44
N ASP A 58 -20.91 -8.38 23.40
CA ASP A 58 -22.10 -7.93 24.11
C ASP A 58 -23.01 -9.06 24.62
N ILE A 59 -22.52 -10.30 24.64
CA ILE A 59 -23.25 -11.43 25.24
C ILE A 59 -23.39 -11.24 26.76
N VAL A 60 -24.58 -11.55 27.27
CA VAL A 60 -24.81 -11.78 28.70
C VAL A 60 -24.82 -13.28 28.94
N PHE A 61 -23.74 -13.84 29.48
CA PHE A 61 -23.52 -15.29 29.56
C PHE A 61 -24.59 -16.02 30.39
N SER A 62 -25.14 -15.36 31.41
CA SER A 62 -26.19 -15.86 32.30
C SER A 62 -27.60 -15.73 31.72
N SER A 63 -27.77 -15.02 30.61
CA SER A 63 -29.08 -14.78 29.98
C SER A 63 -29.53 -16.01 29.18
N SER A 64 -30.65 -16.60 29.61
CA SER A 64 -31.30 -17.69 28.87
C SER A 64 -31.79 -17.25 27.48
N CYS A 65 -32.11 -15.95 27.32
CA CYS A 65 -32.49 -15.37 26.04
C CYS A 65 -31.31 -15.39 25.07
N ASP A 66 -30.13 -14.90 25.49
CA ASP A 66 -28.92 -14.89 24.65
C ASP A 66 -28.49 -16.29 24.27
N LEU A 67 -28.52 -17.24 25.21
CA LEU A 67 -28.24 -18.65 24.94
C LEU A 67 -29.22 -19.24 23.90
N THR A 68 -30.50 -18.87 23.96
CA THR A 68 -31.52 -19.32 23.00
C THR A 68 -31.26 -18.74 21.60
N LEU A 69 -30.91 -17.45 21.52
CA LEU A 69 -30.57 -16.79 20.25
C LEU A 69 -29.31 -17.38 19.63
N LEU A 70 -28.29 -17.68 20.45
CA LEU A 70 -27.06 -18.36 20.03
C LEU A 70 -27.36 -19.74 19.42
N LYS A 71 -28.15 -20.55 20.13
CA LYS A 71 -28.60 -21.87 19.65
C LYS A 71 -29.38 -21.75 18.34
N ARG A 72 -30.29 -20.77 18.24
CA ARG A 72 -31.10 -20.52 17.02
C ARG A 72 -30.21 -20.19 15.82
N LYS A 73 -29.23 -19.28 15.98
CA LYS A 73 -28.29 -18.90 14.91
C LYS A 73 -27.45 -20.08 14.44
N LEU A 74 -26.87 -20.85 15.37
CA LEU A 74 -26.04 -22.01 15.03
C LEU A 74 -26.87 -23.15 14.40
N ARG A 75 -28.12 -23.34 14.86
CA ARG A 75 -29.04 -24.31 14.25
C ARG A 75 -29.37 -23.94 12.81
N GLN A 76 -29.64 -22.66 12.52
CA GLN A 76 -29.87 -22.18 11.16
C GLN A 76 -28.73 -22.59 10.22
N VAL A 77 -27.47 -22.35 10.62
CA VAL A 77 -26.30 -22.71 9.80
C VAL A 77 -26.10 -24.23 9.72
N SER A 78 -26.41 -24.97 10.79
CA SER A 78 -26.40 -26.43 10.77
C SER A 78 -27.40 -27.00 9.75
N ASP A 79 -28.59 -26.41 9.65
CA ASP A 79 -29.63 -26.82 8.70
C ASP A 79 -29.23 -26.53 7.22
N LEU A 80 -28.21 -25.70 6.98
CA LEU A 80 -27.62 -25.49 5.65
C LEU A 80 -26.63 -26.59 5.24
N GLY A 81 -26.30 -27.52 6.13
CA GLY A 81 -25.33 -28.62 5.90
C GLY A 81 -24.00 -28.45 6.63
N CYS A 82 -23.83 -27.40 7.45
CA CYS A 82 -22.59 -27.22 8.21
C CYS A 82 -22.54 -28.16 9.43
N HIS A 83 -21.41 -28.85 9.60
CA HIS A 83 -21.18 -29.84 10.67
C HIS A 83 -19.97 -29.53 11.56
N ALA A 84 -19.34 -28.37 11.38
CA ALA A 84 -18.19 -27.94 12.15
C ALA A 84 -18.35 -26.48 12.59
N PHE A 85 -18.05 -26.18 13.84
CA PHE A 85 -18.38 -24.88 14.43
C PHE A 85 -17.22 -24.30 15.25
N ALA A 86 -17.23 -22.98 15.45
CA ALA A 86 -16.31 -22.30 16.35
C ALA A 86 -17.01 -21.20 17.15
N LEU A 87 -16.65 -21.04 18.42
CA LEU A 87 -16.97 -19.86 19.21
C LEU A 87 -15.70 -19.07 19.48
N LEU A 88 -15.71 -17.78 19.16
CA LEU A 88 -14.55 -16.92 19.27
C LEU A 88 -14.78 -15.83 20.33
N PHE A 89 -13.91 -15.81 21.34
CA PHE A 89 -13.89 -14.82 22.41
C PHE A 89 -12.60 -13.96 22.38
N ASP A 90 -12.10 -13.69 21.17
CA ASP A 90 -10.92 -12.88 20.89
C ASP A 90 -11.25 -11.37 20.77
N ASP A 91 -10.28 -10.53 21.13
CA ASP A 91 -10.38 -9.05 21.07
C ASP A 91 -11.59 -8.48 21.81
N ILE A 92 -11.82 -8.93 23.05
CA ILE A 92 -12.87 -8.44 23.95
C ILE A 92 -12.29 -8.05 25.32
N ASP A 93 -13.03 -7.22 26.06
CA ASP A 93 -12.68 -6.91 27.45
C ASP A 93 -12.91 -8.13 28.36
N HIS A 94 -12.14 -8.22 29.43
CA HIS A 94 -12.25 -9.26 30.46
C HIS A 94 -13.35 -8.96 31.49
N SER A 95 -14.07 -7.84 31.32
CA SER A 95 -15.13 -7.43 32.22
C SER A 95 -16.44 -8.20 31.94
N MET A 96 -17.13 -8.55 33.03
CA MET A 96 -18.46 -9.16 33.00
C MET A 96 -19.49 -8.15 33.49
N CYS A 97 -20.72 -8.24 32.97
CA CYS A 97 -21.82 -7.48 33.53
C CYS A 97 -22.18 -7.99 34.95
N GLN A 98 -23.02 -7.25 35.67
CA GLN A 98 -23.38 -7.59 37.04
C GLN A 98 -24.02 -8.98 37.16
N SER A 99 -24.98 -9.31 36.29
CA SER A 99 -25.66 -10.61 36.33
C SER A 99 -24.71 -11.78 36.10
N ASP A 100 -23.72 -11.62 35.22
CA ASP A 100 -22.72 -12.65 34.96
C ASP A 100 -21.73 -12.80 36.12
N THR A 101 -21.39 -11.70 36.80
CA THR A 101 -20.53 -11.72 37.99
C THR A 101 -21.21 -12.43 39.17
N GLU A 102 -22.53 -12.33 39.27
CA GLU A 102 -23.32 -13.05 40.28
C GLU A 102 -23.50 -14.54 39.94
N ALA A 103 -23.51 -14.89 38.66
CA ALA A 103 -23.74 -16.26 38.18
C ALA A 103 -22.47 -17.11 38.03
N PHE A 104 -21.32 -16.49 37.70
CA PHE A 104 -20.08 -17.20 37.38
C PHE A 104 -18.91 -16.75 38.25
N SER A 105 -18.08 -17.72 38.64
CA SER A 105 -16.88 -17.49 39.44
C SER A 105 -15.75 -16.77 38.70
N SER A 106 -15.72 -16.83 37.36
CA SER A 106 -14.71 -16.17 36.53
C SER A 106 -15.19 -16.00 35.09
N PHE A 107 -14.50 -15.14 34.33
CA PHE A 107 -14.77 -14.94 32.91
C PHE A 107 -14.57 -16.21 32.08
N ALA A 108 -13.51 -16.99 32.39
CA ALA A 108 -13.29 -18.30 31.77
C ALA A 108 -14.43 -19.27 32.04
N HIS A 109 -14.93 -19.31 33.29
CA HIS A 109 -16.03 -20.21 33.67
C HIS A 109 -17.32 -19.87 32.90
N ALA A 110 -17.62 -18.58 32.70
CA ALA A 110 -18.76 -18.13 31.88
C ALA A 110 -18.63 -18.60 30.42
N GLN A 111 -17.48 -18.37 29.79
CA GLN A 111 -17.22 -18.75 28.40
C GLN A 111 -17.25 -20.28 28.20
N VAL A 112 -16.59 -21.03 29.09
CA VAL A 112 -16.56 -22.50 29.06
C VAL A 112 -17.96 -23.08 29.24
N THR A 113 -18.78 -22.51 30.13
CA THR A 113 -20.16 -22.96 30.35
C THR A 113 -20.98 -22.85 29.07
N VAL A 114 -20.94 -21.68 28.41
CA VAL A 114 -21.64 -21.46 27.15
C VAL A 114 -21.09 -22.36 26.04
N ALA A 115 -19.77 -22.49 25.91
CA ALA A 115 -19.15 -23.32 24.88
C ALA A 115 -19.52 -24.81 25.03
N ASN A 116 -19.47 -25.34 26.24
CA ASN A 116 -19.85 -26.72 26.54
C ASN A 116 -21.34 -26.98 26.26
N GLU A 117 -22.21 -26.03 26.62
CA GLU A 117 -23.66 -26.12 26.37
C GLU A 117 -23.98 -26.12 24.86
N ILE A 118 -23.32 -25.25 24.09
CA ILE A 118 -23.48 -25.20 22.64
C ILE A 118 -22.91 -26.45 21.96
N PHE A 119 -21.75 -26.93 22.39
CA PHE A 119 -21.15 -28.16 21.87
C PHE A 119 -22.10 -29.37 22.03
N ARG A 120 -22.69 -29.54 23.21
CA ARG A 120 -23.68 -30.59 23.47
C ARG A 120 -24.97 -30.39 22.68
N PHE A 121 -25.48 -29.16 22.61
CA PHE A 121 -26.69 -28.82 21.86
C PHE A 121 -26.58 -29.19 20.37
N LEU A 122 -25.40 -29.00 19.77
CA LEU A 122 -25.12 -29.36 18.38
C LEU A 122 -24.83 -30.86 18.17
N GLY A 123 -24.92 -31.67 19.24
CA GLY A 123 -24.69 -33.11 19.18
C GLY A 123 -23.21 -33.50 19.14
N GLU A 124 -22.35 -32.73 19.80
CA GLU A 124 -20.90 -32.99 19.93
C GLU A 124 -20.21 -33.17 18.56
N PRO A 125 -20.26 -32.15 17.68
CA PRO A 125 -19.74 -32.27 16.31
C PRO A 125 -18.25 -32.64 16.30
N PRO A 126 -17.77 -33.34 15.25
CA PRO A 126 -16.39 -33.84 15.18
C PRO A 126 -15.34 -32.73 15.19
N VAL A 127 -15.72 -31.52 14.79
CA VAL A 127 -14.90 -30.31 14.85
C VAL A 127 -15.69 -29.21 15.54
N PHE A 128 -15.26 -28.86 16.74
CA PHE A 128 -15.71 -27.68 17.47
C PHE A 128 -14.50 -26.91 18.00
N LEU A 129 -14.37 -25.64 17.64
CA LEU A 129 -13.24 -24.80 18.02
C LEU A 129 -13.65 -23.75 19.05
N PHE A 130 -12.75 -23.46 19.98
CA PHE A 130 -12.90 -22.41 20.97
C PHE A 130 -11.70 -21.47 20.87
N CYS A 131 -11.92 -20.19 20.57
CA CYS A 131 -10.88 -19.17 20.67
C CYS A 131 -10.97 -18.47 22.03
N PRO A 132 -9.97 -18.64 22.90
CA PRO A 132 -9.91 -17.94 24.18
C PRO A 132 -9.66 -16.44 24.00
N THR A 133 -9.92 -15.66 25.05
CA THR A 133 -9.53 -14.25 25.14
C THR A 133 -8.02 -14.11 25.34
N GLU A 134 -7.41 -14.96 26.17
CA GLU A 134 -5.95 -15.11 26.23
C GLU A 134 -5.50 -16.15 25.17
N TYR A 135 -5.40 -15.75 23.90
CA TYR A 135 -5.08 -16.64 22.77
C TYR A 135 -3.60 -16.66 22.34
N CYS A 136 -2.73 -16.00 23.09
CA CYS A 136 -1.29 -16.02 22.90
C CYS A 136 -0.54 -15.80 24.22
N SER A 137 0.73 -16.20 24.30
CA SER A 137 1.49 -16.15 25.56
C SER A 137 1.57 -14.75 26.15
N SER A 138 1.68 -13.69 25.32
CA SER A 138 1.75 -12.31 25.81
C SER A 138 0.44 -11.76 26.38
N LEU A 139 -0.70 -12.43 26.12
CA LEU A 139 -1.99 -12.07 26.72
C LEU A 139 -2.22 -12.81 28.04
N CYS A 140 -1.46 -13.87 28.34
CA CYS A 140 -1.62 -14.64 29.57
C CYS A 140 -1.04 -13.93 30.79
N SER A 141 -1.84 -13.81 31.85
CA SER A 141 -1.42 -13.16 33.10
C SER A 141 -1.44 -14.13 34.30
N PRO A 142 -0.35 -14.27 35.09
CA PRO A 142 0.96 -13.64 34.91
C PRO A 142 1.85 -14.36 33.88
N SER A 143 1.51 -15.58 33.50
CA SER A 143 2.18 -16.39 32.47
C SER A 143 1.25 -17.50 31.99
N VAL A 144 1.56 -18.17 30.89
CA VAL A 144 0.76 -19.29 30.34
C VAL A 144 0.49 -20.36 31.39
N SER A 145 1.54 -20.89 32.03
CA SER A 145 1.46 -21.94 33.07
C SER A 145 0.74 -21.55 34.36
N LYS A 146 0.53 -20.25 34.62
CA LYS A 146 -0.04 -19.75 35.88
C LYS A 146 -1.31 -18.92 35.68
N SER A 147 -1.78 -18.78 34.44
CA SER A 147 -3.00 -18.03 34.15
C SER A 147 -4.21 -18.78 34.71
N PRO A 148 -4.95 -18.20 35.68
CA PRO A 148 -6.18 -18.82 36.17
C PRO A 148 -7.20 -19.02 35.05
N TYR A 149 -7.24 -18.10 34.09
CA TYR A 149 -8.13 -18.17 32.92
C TYR A 149 -7.82 -19.39 32.06
N MET A 150 -6.55 -19.62 31.72
CA MET A 150 -6.13 -20.78 30.92
C MET A 150 -6.27 -22.11 31.67
N LEU A 151 -6.01 -22.11 32.98
CA LEU A 151 -6.21 -23.29 33.83
C LEU A 151 -7.68 -23.72 33.85
N THR A 152 -8.62 -22.79 34.01
CA THR A 152 -10.07 -23.06 33.93
C THR A 152 -10.47 -23.62 32.56
N ILE A 153 -9.95 -23.08 31.45
CA ILE A 153 -10.20 -23.63 30.11
C ILE A 153 -9.64 -25.06 29.98
N GLY A 154 -8.45 -25.31 30.50
CA GLY A 154 -7.84 -26.64 30.49
C GLY A 154 -8.69 -27.67 31.24
N GLU A 155 -9.18 -27.28 32.42
CA GLU A 155 -9.93 -28.11 33.36
C GLU A 155 -11.37 -28.38 32.94
N ASP A 156 -12.09 -27.32 32.57
CA ASP A 156 -13.56 -27.37 32.50
C ASP A 156 -14.10 -27.46 31.07
N LEU A 157 -13.31 -27.09 30.05
CA LEU A 157 -13.73 -27.19 28.65
C LEU A 157 -13.73 -28.66 28.20
N LEU A 158 -14.84 -29.10 27.60
CA LEU A 158 -15.00 -30.49 27.19
C LEU A 158 -13.88 -30.97 26.27
N PRO A 159 -13.36 -32.19 26.43
CA PRO A 159 -12.18 -32.67 25.72
C PRO A 159 -12.36 -32.80 24.20
N GLY A 160 -13.60 -32.87 23.71
CA GLY A 160 -13.91 -32.86 22.27
C GLY A 160 -13.75 -31.48 21.61
N ILE A 161 -13.64 -30.41 22.41
CA ILE A 161 -13.47 -29.03 21.91
C ILE A 161 -11.98 -28.73 21.74
N SER A 162 -11.60 -28.31 20.53
CA SER A 162 -10.23 -27.89 20.23
C SER A 162 -10.04 -26.42 20.58
N VAL A 163 -8.90 -26.07 21.17
CA VAL A 163 -8.60 -24.69 21.60
C VAL A 163 -7.65 -24.03 20.61
N ILE A 164 -8.02 -22.85 20.13
CA ILE A 164 -7.22 -22.02 19.23
C ILE A 164 -6.09 -21.34 20.01
N TRP A 165 -4.91 -21.25 19.40
CA TRP A 165 -3.73 -20.59 19.93
C TRP A 165 -2.93 -19.93 18.81
N THR A 166 -2.38 -18.73 19.02
CA THR A 166 -1.62 -18.01 17.97
C THR A 166 -0.10 -18.06 18.17
N GLY A 167 0.35 -18.52 19.34
CA GLY A 167 1.77 -18.64 19.67
C GLY A 167 2.18 -17.75 20.83
N ASN A 168 3.44 -17.28 20.80
CA ASN A 168 4.00 -16.41 21.85
C ASN A 168 3.45 -14.99 21.80
N LYS A 169 3.00 -14.58 20.61
CA LYS A 169 2.53 -13.25 20.24
C LYS A 169 1.29 -13.41 19.37
N VAL A 170 0.56 -12.32 19.14
CA VAL A 170 -0.52 -12.32 18.15
C VAL A 170 0.06 -12.67 16.78
N ILE A 171 1.21 -12.10 16.43
CA ILE A 171 1.97 -12.43 15.21
C ILE A 171 3.31 -13.05 15.61
N SER A 172 3.28 -14.36 15.88
CA SER A 172 4.47 -15.12 16.25
C SER A 172 5.52 -15.15 15.12
N ARG A 173 6.74 -14.66 15.40
CA ARG A 173 7.88 -14.79 14.49
C ARG A 173 8.26 -16.25 14.27
N GLU A 174 8.39 -16.99 15.38
CA GLU A 174 8.68 -18.42 15.40
C GLU A 174 7.77 -19.13 16.41
N LEU A 175 7.57 -20.44 16.20
CA LEU A 175 6.95 -21.35 17.15
C LEU A 175 7.94 -22.47 17.48
N SER A 176 7.98 -22.88 18.75
CA SER A 176 8.88 -23.95 19.22
C SER A 176 8.10 -25.07 19.91
N ALA A 177 8.63 -26.29 19.88
CA ALA A 177 7.99 -27.44 20.51
C ALA A 177 7.87 -27.24 22.03
N GLU A 178 8.85 -26.57 22.64
CA GLU A 178 8.87 -26.25 24.07
C GLU A 178 7.73 -25.31 24.45
N SER A 179 7.53 -24.23 23.68
CA SER A 179 6.42 -23.28 23.93
C SER A 179 5.06 -23.95 23.80
N LEU A 180 4.89 -24.85 22.83
CA LEU A 180 3.65 -25.60 22.63
C LEU A 180 3.44 -26.68 23.70
N ALA A 181 4.51 -27.28 24.23
CA ALA A 181 4.42 -28.24 25.32
C ALA A 181 3.90 -27.59 26.61
N GLU A 182 4.33 -26.36 26.93
CA GLU A 182 3.78 -25.59 28.06
C GLU A 182 2.27 -25.36 27.86
N VAL A 183 1.87 -24.88 26.68
CA VAL A 183 0.46 -24.62 26.35
C VAL A 183 -0.37 -25.89 26.41
N GLN A 184 0.12 -27.01 25.85
CA GLN A 184 -0.55 -28.30 25.87
C GLN A 184 -0.72 -28.83 27.31
N MET A 185 0.26 -28.61 28.19
CA MET A 185 0.17 -29.00 29.59
C MET A 185 -0.95 -28.25 30.32
N VAL A 186 -1.08 -26.95 30.09
CA VAL A 186 -2.13 -26.11 30.70
C VAL A 186 -3.50 -26.44 30.13
N LEU A 187 -3.61 -26.50 28.80
CA LEU A 187 -4.86 -26.78 28.10
C LEU A 187 -5.31 -28.25 28.23
N ARG A 188 -4.40 -29.15 28.64
CA ARG A 188 -4.63 -30.61 28.71
C ARG A 188 -5.02 -31.24 27.36
N ARG A 189 -4.70 -30.57 26.25
CA ARG A 189 -4.95 -31.01 24.87
C ARG A 189 -4.00 -30.29 23.91
N PRO A 190 -3.63 -30.91 22.76
CA PRO A 190 -2.86 -30.22 21.73
C PRO A 190 -3.63 -28.99 21.20
N PRO A 191 -3.01 -27.80 21.11
CA PRO A 191 -3.67 -26.63 20.56
C PRO A 191 -3.87 -26.75 19.05
N LEU A 192 -4.86 -26.02 18.53
CA LEU A 192 -4.98 -25.71 17.11
C LEU A 192 -4.35 -24.35 16.86
N ILE A 193 -3.36 -24.28 15.97
CA ILE A 193 -2.72 -23.00 15.66
C ILE A 193 -3.61 -22.17 14.74
N TRP A 194 -3.89 -20.94 15.13
CA TRP A 194 -4.37 -19.88 14.25
C TRP A 194 -3.18 -18.96 13.97
N ASP A 195 -2.58 -19.10 12.80
CA ASP A 195 -1.32 -18.46 12.48
C ASP A 195 -1.55 -17.13 11.76
N ASN A 196 -1.11 -16.02 12.37
CA ASN A 196 -1.22 -14.68 11.79
C ASN A 196 0.06 -14.25 11.04
N LEU A 197 0.97 -15.16 10.70
CA LEU A 197 2.23 -14.84 10.00
C LEU A 197 2.02 -14.01 8.72
N HIS A 198 0.89 -14.17 8.04
CA HIS A 198 0.58 -13.45 6.80
C HIS A 198 -0.65 -12.54 6.92
N ALA A 199 -1.18 -12.32 8.13
CA ALA A 199 -2.25 -11.35 8.34
C ALA A 199 -1.73 -9.92 8.15
N ASN A 200 -2.52 -9.02 7.55
CA ASN A 200 -2.16 -7.62 7.34
C ASN A 200 -3.26 -6.61 7.71
N ASP A 201 -4.37 -7.08 8.29
CA ASP A 201 -5.51 -6.27 8.77
C ASP A 201 -5.10 -5.17 9.76
N TYR A 202 -4.04 -5.38 10.54
CA TYR A 202 -3.50 -4.41 11.49
C TYR A 202 -2.74 -3.22 10.86
N ASP A 203 -2.32 -3.32 9.59
CA ASP A 203 -1.61 -2.24 8.89
C ASP A 203 -1.85 -2.31 7.37
N SER A 204 -2.75 -1.45 6.89
CA SER A 204 -3.16 -1.37 5.48
C SER A 204 -2.04 -0.97 4.51
N ARG A 205 -0.85 -0.59 5.00
CA ARG A 205 0.32 -0.31 4.16
C ARG A 205 1.24 -1.53 3.99
N ARG A 206 0.87 -2.68 4.57
CA ARG A 206 1.66 -3.91 4.53
C ARG A 206 0.90 -5.02 3.81
N VAL A 207 1.65 -5.86 3.11
CA VAL A 207 1.19 -7.09 2.49
C VAL A 207 2.35 -8.10 2.53
N PHE A 208 2.04 -9.38 2.64
CA PHE A 208 3.01 -10.44 2.89
C PHE A 208 2.93 -11.52 1.82
N LEU A 209 3.91 -11.49 0.91
CA LEU A 209 4.05 -12.42 -0.22
C LEU A 209 5.15 -13.46 0.02
N GLY A 210 5.82 -13.40 1.17
CA GLY A 210 6.88 -14.33 1.56
C GLY A 210 6.36 -15.74 1.90
N PRO A 211 7.27 -16.73 1.98
CA PRO A 211 6.92 -18.12 2.26
C PRO A 211 6.55 -18.35 3.73
N PHE A 212 5.76 -19.39 3.99
CA PHE A 212 5.51 -19.88 5.36
C PHE A 212 6.83 -20.28 6.05
N LYS A 213 7.12 -19.67 7.21
CA LYS A 213 8.44 -19.76 7.88
C LYS A 213 8.31 -19.71 9.41
N GLY A 214 9.32 -20.22 10.11
CA GLY A 214 9.43 -20.14 11.58
C GLY A 214 8.65 -21.23 12.33
N ARG A 215 8.13 -22.23 11.61
CA ARG A 215 7.40 -23.38 12.19
C ARG A 215 8.07 -24.66 11.72
N PRO A 216 9.02 -25.24 12.49
CA PRO A 216 9.70 -26.47 12.06
C PRO A 216 8.67 -27.61 11.82
N PRO A 217 8.86 -28.48 10.81
CA PRO A 217 7.90 -29.53 10.48
C PRO A 217 7.56 -30.47 11.65
N GLY A 218 8.54 -30.68 12.55
CA GLY A 218 8.37 -31.45 13.77
C GLY A 218 7.28 -30.93 14.71
N LEU A 219 6.86 -29.65 14.61
CA LEU A 219 5.76 -29.13 15.43
C LEU A 219 4.44 -29.84 15.16
N ARG A 220 4.25 -30.43 13.97
CA ARG A 220 2.97 -31.02 13.58
C ARG A 220 2.50 -32.12 14.55
N SER A 221 3.42 -32.87 15.16
CA SER A 221 3.06 -33.91 16.15
C SER A 221 2.51 -33.34 17.46
N HIS A 222 2.73 -32.05 17.73
CA HIS A 222 2.25 -31.34 18.92
C HIS A 222 0.96 -30.55 18.68
N LEU A 223 0.40 -30.59 17.46
CA LEU A 223 -0.72 -29.76 17.07
C LEU A 223 -1.96 -30.59 16.75
N ARG A 224 -3.14 -30.05 17.12
CA ARG A 224 -4.43 -30.55 16.63
C ARG A 224 -4.66 -30.17 15.17
N GLY A 225 -4.16 -29.01 14.76
CA GLY A 225 -4.28 -28.46 13.42
C GLY A 225 -3.56 -27.13 13.31
N LEU A 226 -3.48 -26.58 12.10
CA LEU A 226 -2.95 -25.27 11.81
C LEU A 226 -3.80 -24.61 10.72
N LEU A 227 -4.32 -23.43 11.02
CA LEU A 227 -5.07 -22.55 10.13
C LEU A 227 -4.26 -21.27 9.91
N LEU A 228 -4.21 -20.77 8.69
CA LEU A 228 -3.62 -19.45 8.43
C LEU A 228 -4.72 -18.39 8.41
N ASN A 229 -4.49 -17.30 9.13
CA ASN A 229 -5.10 -16.02 8.84
C ASN A 229 -4.15 -15.23 7.94
N LEU A 230 -4.68 -14.84 6.79
CA LEU A 230 -3.92 -14.46 5.61
C LEU A 230 -4.09 -12.96 5.33
N ASN A 231 -3.50 -12.47 4.24
CA ASN A 231 -3.71 -11.09 3.82
C ASN A 231 -5.19 -10.87 3.48
N CYS A 232 -5.69 -9.65 3.68
CA CYS A 232 -7.02 -9.23 3.23
C CYS A 232 -7.18 -9.40 1.71
N GLU A 233 -6.14 -9.08 0.96
CA GLU A 233 -6.07 -9.20 -0.49
C GLU A 233 -5.98 -10.66 -0.92
N PHE A 234 -7.01 -11.14 -1.64
CA PHE A 234 -7.14 -12.56 -1.98
C PHE A 234 -5.96 -13.07 -2.82
N GLU A 235 -5.53 -12.31 -3.83
CA GLU A 235 -4.47 -12.72 -4.76
C GLU A 235 -3.08 -12.71 -4.12
N ALA A 236 -2.89 -11.96 -3.03
CA ALA A 236 -1.64 -11.93 -2.26
C ALA A 236 -1.36 -13.27 -1.55
N ASN A 237 -2.38 -14.13 -1.42
CA ASN A 237 -2.32 -15.33 -0.60
C ASN A 237 -1.87 -16.60 -1.33
N PHE A 238 -1.46 -16.49 -2.61
CA PHE A 238 -0.99 -17.64 -3.39
C PHE A 238 0.25 -18.30 -2.77
N ILE A 239 1.32 -17.54 -2.53
CA ILE A 239 2.58 -18.06 -1.95
C ILE A 239 2.36 -18.56 -0.51
N PRO A 240 1.70 -17.82 0.40
CA PRO A 240 1.40 -18.30 1.75
C PRO A 240 0.72 -19.68 1.76
N LEU A 241 -0.35 -19.86 0.97
CA LEU A 241 -1.08 -21.12 0.92
C LEU A 241 -0.31 -22.25 0.22
N HIS A 242 0.42 -21.94 -0.85
CA HIS A 242 1.25 -22.92 -1.57
C HIS A 242 2.35 -23.47 -0.67
N THR A 243 3.08 -22.58 -0.01
CA THR A 243 4.21 -22.94 0.87
C THR A 243 3.75 -23.67 2.14
N LEU A 244 2.57 -23.33 2.70
CA LEU A 244 1.93 -24.15 3.73
C LEU A 244 1.61 -25.57 3.23
N GLY A 245 1.12 -25.69 2.00
CA GLY A 245 0.86 -26.99 1.37
C GLY A 245 2.11 -27.84 1.24
N SER A 246 3.24 -27.23 0.85
CA SER A 246 4.55 -27.89 0.82
C SER A 246 4.97 -28.35 2.22
N TRP A 247 4.89 -27.46 3.21
CA TRP A 247 5.17 -27.79 4.62
C TRP A 247 4.28 -28.94 5.13
N HIS A 248 3.01 -28.99 4.73
CA HIS A 248 2.08 -30.05 5.11
C HIS A 248 2.41 -31.42 4.47
N LYS A 249 3.01 -31.46 3.28
CA LYS A 249 3.28 -32.71 2.55
C LYS A 249 4.58 -33.38 3.00
N GLU A 250 5.60 -32.61 3.37
CA GLU A 250 6.97 -33.10 3.65
C GLU A 250 7.14 -33.81 5.01
N VAL A 251 6.04 -34.17 5.71
CA VAL A 251 6.07 -34.93 6.98
C VAL A 251 5.72 -36.42 6.77
N LYS A 252 5.48 -36.87 5.54
CA LYS A 252 4.81 -38.16 5.29
C LYS A 252 5.67 -39.40 4.97
N GLU A 253 7.00 -39.36 5.08
CA GLU A 253 7.81 -40.58 4.90
C GLU A 253 8.61 -40.93 6.16
N GLU A 254 8.04 -41.79 7.02
CA GLU A 254 8.81 -42.55 8.00
C GLU A 254 9.78 -43.48 7.25
N GLY A 255 11.08 -43.15 7.25
CA GLY A 255 12.14 -44.04 6.75
C GLY A 255 13.08 -43.47 5.70
N LYS A 256 12.91 -42.22 5.24
CA LYS A 256 13.95 -41.51 4.47
C LYS A 256 14.63 -40.48 5.37
N GLY A 257 15.97 -40.43 5.30
CA GLY A 257 16.79 -39.55 6.14
C GLY A 257 16.52 -38.06 5.94
N ASP A 258 17.14 -37.23 6.79
CA ASP A 258 17.02 -35.75 6.93
C ASP A 258 17.18 -34.90 5.64
N GLU A 259 17.31 -35.50 4.45
CA GLU A 259 17.44 -34.79 3.18
C GLU A 259 16.12 -34.24 2.62
N GLU A 260 14.95 -34.69 3.09
CA GLU A 260 13.60 -34.29 2.63
C GLU A 260 12.84 -33.34 3.60
N ALA A 261 13.53 -32.69 4.55
CA ALA A 261 12.91 -31.70 5.43
C ALA A 261 12.48 -30.42 4.70
N TYR A 262 11.41 -29.75 5.16
CA TYR A 262 10.94 -28.48 4.61
C TYR A 262 12.02 -27.41 4.54
N ARG A 263 12.28 -26.93 3.32
CA ARG A 263 13.22 -25.84 3.04
C ARG A 263 12.47 -24.67 2.44
N VAL A 264 12.51 -23.55 3.16
CA VAL A 264 11.84 -22.30 2.80
C VAL A 264 12.17 -21.85 1.37
N ASP A 265 13.45 -21.86 0.98
CA ASP A 265 13.88 -21.40 -0.34
C ASP A 265 13.36 -22.29 -1.48
N ARG A 266 13.29 -23.61 -1.24
CA ARG A 266 12.77 -24.58 -2.21
C ARG A 266 11.26 -24.41 -2.36
N ALA A 267 10.54 -24.29 -1.25
CA ALA A 267 9.10 -24.06 -1.23
C ALA A 267 8.73 -22.73 -1.92
N LEU A 268 9.46 -21.65 -1.62
CA LEU A 268 9.28 -20.36 -2.28
C LEU A 268 9.56 -20.44 -3.79
N SER A 269 10.63 -21.10 -4.20
CA SER A 269 10.96 -21.27 -5.62
C SER A 269 9.88 -22.04 -6.37
N ALA A 270 9.33 -23.11 -5.78
CA ALA A 270 8.22 -23.86 -6.36
C ALA A 270 6.94 -23.01 -6.44
N ALA A 271 6.61 -22.28 -5.38
CA ALA A 271 5.46 -21.38 -5.34
C ALA A 271 5.55 -20.29 -6.40
N LEU A 272 6.71 -19.67 -6.57
CA LEU A 272 6.97 -18.65 -7.60
C LEU A 272 6.76 -19.21 -9.02
N GLN A 273 7.29 -20.41 -9.30
CA GLN A 273 7.14 -21.05 -10.61
C GLN A 273 5.66 -21.31 -10.96
N ASP A 274 4.86 -21.72 -9.99
CA ASP A 274 3.43 -21.96 -10.21
C ASP A 274 2.63 -20.66 -10.26
N TRP A 275 2.94 -19.69 -9.39
CA TRP A 275 2.26 -18.40 -9.39
C TRP A 275 2.47 -17.64 -10.68
N MET A 276 3.69 -17.68 -11.24
CA MET A 276 3.98 -17.09 -12.55
C MET A 276 3.06 -17.61 -13.67
N LYS A 277 2.66 -18.88 -13.61
CA LYS A 277 1.70 -19.44 -14.58
C LYS A 277 0.33 -18.78 -14.41
N GLU A 278 -0.15 -18.62 -13.18
CA GLU A 278 -1.43 -17.95 -12.90
C GLU A 278 -1.40 -16.45 -13.22
N LEU A 279 -0.28 -15.77 -12.95
CA LEU A 279 -0.07 -14.36 -13.30
C LEU A 279 -0.04 -14.12 -14.81
N SER A 280 0.25 -15.16 -15.60
CA SER A 280 0.24 -15.08 -17.07
C SER A 280 -1.16 -15.25 -17.68
N LEU A 281 -2.15 -15.63 -16.87
CA LEU A 281 -3.53 -15.83 -17.32
C LEU A 281 -4.37 -14.55 -17.08
N PRO A 282 -5.27 -14.18 -18.01
CA PRO A 282 -6.22 -13.11 -17.76
C PRO A 282 -7.22 -13.53 -16.68
N LEU A 283 -7.74 -12.55 -15.95
CA LEU A 283 -8.88 -12.75 -15.06
C LEU A 283 -10.01 -13.41 -15.87
N GLN A 284 -10.40 -14.63 -15.50
CA GLN A 284 -11.60 -15.25 -16.05
C GLN A 284 -12.76 -14.96 -15.11
N PRO A 285 -13.79 -14.20 -15.53
CA PRO A 285 -14.99 -14.01 -14.74
C PRO A 285 -15.66 -15.37 -14.53
N GLY A 286 -15.68 -15.86 -13.29
CA GLY A 286 -16.37 -17.08 -12.91
C GLY A 286 -15.89 -18.33 -13.66
N ARG A 287 -14.91 -19.05 -13.11
CA ARG A 287 -14.85 -20.50 -13.35
C ARG A 287 -16.09 -21.14 -12.72
N GLN A 288 -17.23 -21.07 -13.40
CA GLN A 288 -18.20 -22.15 -13.36
C GLN A 288 -17.46 -23.36 -13.91
N LEU A 289 -16.85 -24.14 -13.03
CA LEU A 289 -16.55 -25.54 -13.34
C LEU A 289 -17.90 -26.15 -13.72
N ARG A 290 -18.14 -26.28 -15.02
CA ARG A 290 -19.21 -27.17 -15.50
C ARG A 290 -18.98 -28.51 -14.80
N PRO A 291 -20.01 -29.15 -14.24
CA PRO A 291 -19.87 -30.49 -13.71
C PRO A 291 -19.19 -31.34 -14.78
N THR A 292 -18.01 -31.86 -14.48
CA THR A 292 -17.39 -32.86 -15.34
C THR A 292 -18.36 -34.02 -15.46
N ASP A 293 -18.87 -34.25 -16.68
CA ASP A 293 -19.66 -35.44 -16.99
C ASP A 293 -18.96 -36.67 -16.40
N PRO A 294 -19.66 -37.50 -15.61
CA PRO A 294 -19.10 -38.76 -15.19
C PRO A 294 -18.98 -39.63 -16.44
N LYS A 295 -17.76 -39.78 -16.97
CA LYS A 295 -17.45 -40.85 -17.92
C LYS A 295 -17.72 -42.18 -17.22
N LEU A 296 -18.88 -42.74 -17.53
CA LEU A 296 -19.30 -44.11 -17.22
C LEU A 296 -18.20 -45.08 -17.67
N SER A 297 -17.42 -45.63 -16.73
CA SER A 297 -16.73 -46.90 -16.94
C SER A 297 -17.77 -48.02 -16.82
N LYS A 298 -18.37 -48.41 -17.96
CA LYS A 298 -19.21 -49.60 -18.06
C LYS A 298 -18.36 -50.85 -17.77
N LEU A 299 -18.49 -51.40 -16.57
CA LEU A 299 -18.25 -52.81 -16.32
C LEU A 299 -19.52 -53.58 -16.72
N SER A 300 -19.35 -54.45 -17.71
CA SER A 300 -20.36 -55.33 -18.27
C SER A 300 -20.93 -56.27 -17.21
N VAL A 301 -22.21 -56.11 -16.86
CA VAL A 301 -23.03 -57.17 -16.29
C VAL A 301 -24.09 -57.55 -17.31
N LYS A 302 -24.00 -58.78 -17.81
CA LYS A 302 -25.02 -59.44 -18.61
C LYS A 302 -26.23 -59.74 -17.75
N SER A 303 -27.40 -59.22 -18.11
CA SER A 303 -28.67 -59.92 -17.89
C SER A 303 -29.67 -59.53 -18.97
N LYS A 304 -30.33 -60.57 -19.49
CA LYS A 304 -31.33 -60.55 -20.55
C LYS A 304 -32.64 -59.94 -20.03
N SER A 305 -33.35 -59.17 -20.86
CA SER A 305 -34.63 -59.54 -21.49
C SER A 305 -35.52 -58.34 -21.84
N SER A 306 -36.10 -58.46 -23.04
CA SER A 306 -37.39 -57.94 -23.55
C SER A 306 -37.65 -56.43 -23.69
N ASP A 307 -37.79 -56.04 -24.95
CA ASP A 307 -38.55 -54.92 -25.50
C ASP A 307 -40.04 -54.93 -25.12
N SER A 308 -40.63 -53.72 -25.07
CA SER A 308 -41.96 -53.31 -25.60
C SER A 308 -42.32 -51.97 -24.92
N SER A 309 -42.20 -50.83 -25.61
CA SER A 309 -43.14 -50.21 -26.57
C SER A 309 -44.16 -49.28 -25.92
N ASP A 310 -44.26 -48.10 -26.56
CA ASP A 310 -45.43 -47.23 -26.71
C ASP A 310 -45.71 -46.06 -25.74
N ASN A 311 -45.69 -44.86 -26.37
CA ASN A 311 -46.71 -43.79 -26.41
C ASN A 311 -47.21 -43.18 -25.08
N GLN A 312 -47.61 -41.91 -24.96
CA GLN A 312 -47.66 -40.65 -25.71
C GLN A 312 -48.23 -39.61 -24.68
N CYS A 313 -48.07 -38.30 -24.95
CA CYS A 313 -48.99 -37.18 -24.63
C CYS A 313 -49.73 -37.13 -23.27
N GLU A 314 -49.74 -36.03 -22.49
CA GLU A 314 -50.38 -34.73 -22.76
C GLU A 314 -50.15 -33.85 -21.51
N ALA A 315 -49.70 -32.60 -21.66
CA ALA A 315 -50.50 -31.36 -21.65
C ALA A 315 -50.68 -30.69 -20.27
N GLN A 316 -50.28 -29.42 -20.24
CA GLN A 316 -50.54 -28.40 -19.22
C GLN A 316 -52.03 -28.06 -19.09
N PRO A 317 -52.40 -27.29 -18.06
CA PRO A 317 -53.06 -26.03 -18.36
C PRO A 317 -52.57 -24.80 -17.57
N LYS A 318 -52.96 -23.64 -18.11
CA LYS A 318 -52.51 -22.25 -17.91
C LYS A 318 -53.14 -21.52 -16.69
N CYS A 319 -52.37 -20.55 -16.15
CA CYS A 319 -52.71 -19.18 -15.67
C CYS A 319 -53.85 -19.01 -14.64
N PRO A 320 -54.13 -17.83 -14.00
CA PRO A 320 -53.70 -16.44 -14.29
C PRO A 320 -53.39 -15.55 -13.05
N ILE A 321 -52.83 -14.34 -13.25
CA ILE A 321 -53.05 -13.19 -12.34
C ILE A 321 -53.22 -11.88 -13.15
N THR A 322 -54.17 -11.09 -12.69
CA THR A 322 -54.77 -9.85 -13.22
C THR A 322 -54.17 -8.55 -12.66
N SER A 323 -54.33 -7.47 -13.43
CA SER A 323 -54.51 -6.02 -13.06
C SER A 323 -53.35 -5.30 -12.35
N SER A 324 -53.00 -4.04 -12.61
CA SER A 324 -53.78 -2.87 -13.06
C SER A 324 -52.88 -1.73 -13.62
N GLN A 325 -53.53 -0.89 -14.44
CA GLN A 325 -53.23 0.46 -14.98
C GLN A 325 -52.35 1.37 -14.08
N SER A 326 -51.62 2.40 -14.54
CA SER A 326 -52.00 3.47 -15.49
C SER A 326 -50.80 4.35 -15.93
N THR A 327 -50.77 4.70 -17.23
CA THR A 327 -50.46 6.01 -17.91
C THR A 327 -49.55 7.04 -17.20
N GLY A 328 -48.56 7.74 -17.80
CA GLY A 328 -48.15 8.18 -19.15
C GLY A 328 -47.18 9.38 -18.90
N ALA A 329 -46.40 10.01 -19.78
CA ALA A 329 -46.13 9.94 -21.21
C ALA A 329 -44.92 10.90 -21.52
N LEU A 330 -44.17 10.61 -22.61
CA LEU A 330 -43.45 11.53 -23.55
C LEU A 330 -42.22 12.32 -23.04
N ALA A 331 -41.10 12.56 -23.77
CA ALA A 331 -40.66 12.48 -25.18
C ALA A 331 -39.09 12.44 -25.16
N SER A 332 -38.34 11.58 -25.86
CA SER A 332 -37.88 11.58 -27.28
C SER A 332 -37.20 12.87 -27.80
N ASP A 333 -35.88 12.82 -28.04
CA ASP A 333 -35.18 13.07 -29.33
C ASP A 333 -33.68 13.38 -29.09
N GLU A 334 -32.78 12.47 -29.48
CA GLU A 334 -32.00 12.40 -30.74
C GLU A 334 -30.63 13.12 -30.68
N ILE A 335 -29.55 12.35 -30.87
CA ILE A 335 -28.16 12.80 -31.07
C ILE A 335 -27.74 12.33 -32.47
N PRO A 336 -27.23 13.21 -33.37
CA PRO A 336 -26.95 12.84 -34.75
C PRO A 336 -25.55 12.21 -34.93
N ALA A 337 -25.49 11.36 -35.95
CA ALA A 337 -24.34 10.59 -36.40
C ALA A 337 -23.33 11.38 -37.26
N ASP A 338 -22.07 10.96 -37.22
CA ASP A 338 -20.95 11.38 -38.08
C ASP A 338 -21.12 10.95 -39.56
N PRO A 339 -20.56 11.72 -40.52
CA PRO A 339 -20.32 11.21 -41.86
C PRO A 339 -18.86 10.82 -42.10
N VAL A 340 -18.69 9.64 -42.70
CA VAL A 340 -17.47 9.14 -43.34
C VAL A 340 -17.29 9.81 -44.69
N MET A 341 -16.06 10.23 -45.04
CA MET A 341 -15.59 10.29 -46.43
C MET A 341 -14.11 9.94 -46.56
N SER A 342 -13.86 8.93 -47.38
CA SER A 342 -12.61 8.40 -47.90
C SER A 342 -12.05 9.27 -49.03
N GLN A 343 -10.73 9.31 -49.19
CA GLN A 343 -10.06 9.55 -50.48
C GLN A 343 -8.66 8.93 -50.52
N ASP A 344 -8.28 8.57 -51.74
CA ASP A 344 -7.38 7.51 -52.17
C ASP A 344 -6.02 8.03 -52.69
N LEU A 345 -5.03 7.11 -52.75
CA LEU A 345 -3.97 6.99 -53.78
C LEU A 345 -2.78 7.99 -53.82
N LYS A 346 -1.53 7.51 -53.58
CA LYS A 346 -0.63 6.91 -54.61
C LYS A 346 0.81 6.65 -54.11
N ALA A 347 1.34 5.52 -54.57
CA ALA A 347 2.72 5.07 -54.43
C ALA A 347 3.70 5.78 -55.37
N GLY A 348 4.98 5.77 -54.99
CA GLY A 348 6.12 6.11 -55.84
C GLY A 348 7.41 5.57 -55.25
N GLU A 349 7.87 4.42 -55.76
CA GLU A 349 9.18 3.85 -55.50
C GLU A 349 10.27 4.59 -56.30
N ASN A 350 11.46 4.76 -55.71
CA ASN A 350 12.72 4.60 -56.44
C ASN A 350 13.89 4.38 -55.46
N GLN A 351 14.56 3.24 -55.63
CA GLN A 351 15.84 2.87 -55.02
C GLN A 351 17.00 3.69 -55.62
N VAL A 352 18.02 4.03 -54.84
CA VAL A 352 19.44 3.73 -55.11
C VAL A 352 20.24 3.73 -53.80
N SER A 353 21.01 2.66 -53.63
CA SER A 353 21.94 2.25 -52.58
C SER A 353 23.11 3.19 -52.24
N ARG A 354 23.50 3.24 -50.95
CA ARG A 354 24.89 2.98 -50.52
C ARG A 354 24.98 2.68 -49.02
N SER A 355 25.64 1.56 -48.74
CA SER A 355 25.89 0.91 -47.47
C SER A 355 26.95 1.62 -46.62
N THR A 356 26.67 1.82 -45.33
CA THR A 356 27.66 1.72 -44.25
C THR A 356 26.97 1.26 -42.97
N SER A 357 27.49 0.17 -42.42
CA SER A 357 27.01 -0.59 -41.27
C SER A 357 27.27 0.13 -39.94
N HIS A 358 26.20 0.44 -39.20
CA HIS A 358 26.25 0.58 -37.75
C HIS A 358 24.90 0.09 -37.19
N GLU A 359 24.94 -1.03 -36.47
CA GLU A 359 23.82 -1.58 -35.71
C GLU A 359 23.35 -0.56 -34.67
N LYS A 360 22.25 0.12 -34.96
CA LYS A 360 21.41 0.79 -33.97
C LYS A 360 20.27 -0.17 -33.65
N SER A 361 20.19 -0.63 -32.39
CA SER A 361 19.01 -1.32 -31.90
C SER A 361 17.81 -0.39 -32.01
N SER A 362 16.85 -0.82 -32.84
CA SER A 362 15.61 -0.12 -33.09
C SER A 362 14.77 -0.13 -31.81
N ARG A 363 14.59 1.06 -31.20
CA ARG A 363 13.42 1.34 -30.35
C ARG A 363 12.18 1.18 -31.23
N ARG A 364 11.59 -0.02 -31.20
CA ARG A 364 10.24 -0.28 -31.73
C ARG A 364 9.23 0.36 -30.79
N GLY A 365 8.25 1.03 -31.38
CA GLY A 365 7.16 1.70 -30.68
C GLY A 365 6.39 0.78 -29.73
N LEU A 366 5.90 1.39 -28.65
CA LEU A 366 4.96 0.81 -27.70
C LEU A 366 3.71 0.33 -28.45
N CYS A 367 3.63 -0.96 -28.73
CA CYS A 367 2.34 -1.63 -28.89
C CYS A 367 1.76 -1.81 -27.48
N SER A 368 0.59 -1.25 -27.20
CA SER A 368 -0.15 -1.39 -25.95
C SER A 368 -0.77 -2.80 -25.82
N GLY A 369 0.08 -3.82 -25.73
CA GLY A 369 -0.31 -5.18 -25.36
C GLY A 369 -0.14 -5.36 -23.86
N ARG A 370 -1.16 -5.89 -23.18
CA ARG A 370 -0.99 -6.40 -21.81
C ARG A 370 0.03 -7.54 -21.85
N ALA A 371 1.02 -7.51 -20.96
CA ALA A 371 2.10 -8.50 -20.93
C ALA A 371 2.13 -9.24 -19.57
N PRO A 372 2.59 -10.50 -19.53
CA PRO A 372 2.82 -11.19 -18.25
C PRO A 372 4.01 -10.56 -17.51
N LEU A 373 4.00 -10.64 -16.19
CA LEU A 373 5.14 -10.24 -15.35
C LEU A 373 6.31 -11.20 -15.56
N SER A 374 7.53 -10.67 -15.62
CA SER A 374 8.74 -11.48 -15.70
C SER A 374 9.09 -12.10 -14.34
N GLU A 375 9.87 -13.19 -14.34
CA GLU A 375 10.32 -13.82 -13.09
C GLU A 375 11.08 -12.85 -12.19
N ALA A 376 11.94 -12.02 -12.77
CA ALA A 376 12.70 -11.01 -12.02
C ALA A 376 11.77 -9.98 -11.35
N GLN A 377 10.70 -9.56 -12.03
CA GLN A 377 9.70 -8.64 -11.48
C GLN A 377 8.92 -9.27 -10.33
N VAL A 378 8.51 -10.54 -10.46
CA VAL A 378 7.78 -11.25 -9.39
C VAL A 378 8.71 -11.48 -8.19
N ARG A 379 9.98 -11.85 -8.40
CA ARG A 379 10.96 -11.99 -7.32
C ARG A 379 11.26 -10.67 -6.62
N LEU A 380 11.36 -9.58 -7.37
CA LEU A 380 11.49 -8.24 -6.80
C LEU A 380 10.27 -7.92 -5.93
N LEU A 381 9.06 -8.09 -6.46
CA LEU A 381 7.81 -7.86 -5.74
C LEU A 381 7.74 -8.64 -4.41
N VAL A 382 7.99 -9.94 -4.44
CA VAL A 382 8.02 -10.78 -3.22
C VAL A 382 9.13 -10.36 -2.26
N GLY A 383 10.28 -9.96 -2.80
CA GLY A 383 11.40 -9.47 -2.01
C GLY A 383 11.13 -8.12 -1.32
N LEU A 384 10.28 -7.28 -1.90
CA LEU A 384 9.84 -6.00 -1.33
C LEU A 384 8.76 -6.18 -0.26
N TYR A 385 7.90 -7.19 -0.40
CA TYR A 385 6.76 -7.48 0.48
C TYR A 385 6.85 -8.91 1.02
N TYR A 386 7.77 -9.14 1.96
CA TYR A 386 8.17 -10.48 2.36
C TYR A 386 7.37 -11.01 3.58
N LEU A 387 7.84 -10.77 4.81
CA LEU A 387 7.22 -11.26 6.05
C LEU A 387 7.10 -10.13 7.10
N PRO A 388 6.30 -10.32 8.17
CA PRO A 388 6.09 -9.27 9.17
C PRO A 388 7.35 -8.85 9.94
N HIS A 389 8.28 -9.77 10.12
CA HIS A 389 9.49 -9.59 10.93
C HIS A 389 10.78 -9.65 10.10
N GLU A 390 10.66 -9.76 8.78
CA GLU A 390 11.80 -10.00 7.89
C GLU A 390 11.51 -9.42 6.49
N HIS A 391 12.44 -8.59 6.02
CA HIS A 391 12.46 -8.12 4.65
C HIS A 391 13.10 -9.14 3.72
N GLY A 392 12.65 -9.21 2.47
CA GLY A 392 13.35 -9.99 1.45
C GLY A 392 14.65 -9.31 1.01
N PRO A 393 15.54 -10.02 0.29
CA PRO A 393 16.86 -9.48 -0.08
C PRO A 393 16.82 -8.14 -0.84
N PRO A 394 15.90 -7.89 -1.79
CA PRO A 394 15.80 -6.58 -2.46
C PRO A 394 15.50 -5.42 -1.49
N ALA A 395 14.56 -5.62 -0.55
CA ALA A 395 14.22 -4.61 0.45
C ALA A 395 15.37 -4.36 1.44
N GLN A 396 16.03 -5.44 1.91
CA GLN A 396 17.19 -5.33 2.79
C GLN A 396 18.33 -4.53 2.14
N ASN A 397 18.67 -4.87 0.89
CA ASN A 397 19.71 -4.16 0.14
C ASN A 397 19.36 -2.68 -0.05
N LEU A 398 18.10 -2.39 -0.39
CA LEU A 398 17.62 -1.02 -0.56
C LEU A 398 17.76 -0.19 0.74
N LEU A 399 17.32 -0.74 1.88
CA LEU A 399 17.41 -0.09 3.18
C LEU A 399 18.87 0.07 3.63
N GLN A 400 19.71 -0.94 3.39
CA GLN A 400 21.13 -0.91 3.72
C GLN A 400 21.87 0.17 2.91
N ASP A 401 21.68 0.19 1.58
CA ASP A 401 22.30 1.19 0.71
C ASP A 401 21.82 2.60 1.09
N LEU A 402 20.51 2.82 1.32
CA LEU A 402 19.99 4.14 1.72
C LEU A 402 20.55 4.60 3.07
N THR A 403 20.59 3.70 4.06
CA THR A 403 21.15 3.99 5.39
C THR A 403 22.63 4.33 5.29
N TRP A 404 23.39 3.57 4.50
CA TRP A 404 24.81 3.80 4.30
C TRP A 404 25.07 5.12 3.56
N LEU A 405 24.30 5.43 2.51
CA LEU A 405 24.41 6.69 1.75
C LEU A 405 24.18 7.89 2.65
N LYS A 406 23.16 7.81 3.50
CA LYS A 406 22.85 8.83 4.50
C LYS A 406 24.00 9.02 5.49
N ALA A 407 24.52 7.95 6.08
CA ALA A 407 25.61 8.01 7.04
C ALA A 407 26.92 8.58 6.42
N ASN A 408 27.13 8.36 5.13
CA ASN A 408 28.36 8.74 4.43
C ASN A 408 28.22 9.96 3.51
N CYS A 409 27.10 10.68 3.55
CA CYS A 409 26.83 11.84 2.68
C CYS A 409 27.85 12.99 2.86
N HIS A 410 28.51 13.08 4.01
CA HIS A 410 29.60 14.03 4.27
C HIS A 410 30.79 13.87 3.28
N CYS A 411 30.96 12.70 2.67
CA CYS A 411 31.99 12.46 1.66
C CYS A 411 31.75 13.24 0.36
N VAL A 412 30.50 13.62 0.06
CA VAL A 412 30.11 14.36 -1.15
C VAL A 412 29.66 15.80 -0.86
N SER A 413 29.91 16.31 0.35
CA SER A 413 29.54 17.66 0.78
C SER A 413 30.41 18.76 0.13
N VAL A 414 29.85 19.98 0.00
CA VAL A 414 30.53 21.17 -0.56
C VAL A 414 31.85 21.48 0.16
N ASN A 415 31.90 21.26 1.48
CA ASN A 415 33.09 21.51 2.31
C ASN A 415 33.86 20.23 2.66
N GLY A 416 33.64 19.14 1.92
CA GLY A 416 34.30 17.84 2.08
C GLY A 416 35.79 17.82 1.74
N LYS A 417 36.54 18.88 2.06
CA LYS A 417 37.97 19.10 1.77
C LYS A 417 38.93 18.03 2.35
N LYS A 418 38.41 16.95 2.95
CA LYS A 418 39.17 15.85 3.57
C LYS A 418 38.73 14.44 3.15
N ALA A 419 37.73 14.28 2.27
CA ALA A 419 37.34 12.94 1.81
C ALA A 419 38.32 12.43 0.74
N SER A 420 38.79 11.18 0.86
CA SER A 420 39.64 10.59 -0.17
C SER A 420 38.84 10.30 -1.45
N PRO A 421 39.45 10.40 -2.65
CA PRO A 421 38.76 10.10 -3.92
C PRO A 421 38.04 8.75 -3.92
N ARG A 422 38.68 7.74 -3.33
CA ARG A 422 38.10 6.40 -3.14
C ARG A 422 36.78 6.40 -2.38
N LYS A 423 36.66 7.17 -1.30
CA LYS A 423 35.39 7.25 -0.52
C LYS A 423 34.26 7.91 -1.32
N VAL A 424 34.60 8.87 -2.18
CA VAL A 424 33.63 9.50 -3.09
C VAL A 424 33.17 8.51 -4.15
N GLU A 425 34.09 7.74 -4.72
CA GLU A 425 33.78 6.66 -5.68
C GLU A 425 32.92 5.56 -5.05
N ASP A 426 33.26 5.11 -3.83
CA ASP A 426 32.47 4.14 -3.08
C ASP A 426 31.05 4.66 -2.83
N TRP A 427 30.92 5.95 -2.49
CA TRP A 427 29.61 6.58 -2.29
C TRP A 427 28.80 6.64 -3.58
N ARG A 428 29.42 7.05 -4.69
CA ARG A 428 28.76 7.08 -6.01
C ARG A 428 28.38 5.69 -6.50
N ALA A 429 29.19 4.67 -6.24
CA ALA A 429 28.88 3.29 -6.59
C ALA A 429 27.68 2.76 -5.80
N CYS A 430 27.61 3.05 -4.50
CA CYS A 430 26.45 2.75 -3.66
C CYS A 430 25.20 3.50 -4.13
N ALA A 431 25.34 4.79 -4.45
CA ALA A 431 24.24 5.60 -4.98
C ALA A 431 23.73 5.01 -6.31
N GLY A 432 24.62 4.63 -7.21
CA GLY A 432 24.27 3.98 -8.49
C GLY A 432 23.44 2.70 -8.30
N ARG A 433 23.79 1.85 -7.32
CA ARG A 433 22.99 0.66 -6.98
C ARG A 433 21.62 1.03 -6.44
N PHE A 434 21.55 1.94 -5.47
CA PHE A 434 20.28 2.40 -4.90
C PHE A 434 19.34 2.98 -5.96
N LEU A 435 19.87 3.84 -6.84
CA LEU A 435 19.11 4.46 -7.93
C LEU A 435 18.60 3.40 -8.92
N ALA A 436 19.40 2.38 -9.24
CA ALA A 436 18.98 1.27 -10.11
C ALA A 436 17.81 0.50 -9.51
N VAL A 437 17.82 0.20 -8.20
CA VAL A 437 16.68 -0.46 -7.54
C VAL A 437 15.44 0.43 -7.57
N CYS A 438 15.57 1.75 -7.37
CA CYS A 438 14.44 2.68 -7.50
C CYS A 438 13.81 2.63 -8.91
N ASP A 439 14.65 2.53 -9.94
CA ASP A 439 14.20 2.38 -11.34
C ASP A 439 13.53 1.02 -11.57
N ASP A 440 14.06 -0.07 -11.00
CA ASP A 440 13.43 -1.39 -11.07
C ASP A 440 12.04 -1.41 -10.41
N VAL A 441 11.85 -0.70 -9.28
CA VAL A 441 10.52 -0.56 -8.66
C VAL A 441 9.56 0.26 -9.52
N ALA A 442 10.04 1.34 -10.17
CA ALA A 442 9.22 2.12 -11.09
C ALA A 442 8.80 1.28 -12.32
N ILE A 443 9.71 0.46 -12.84
CA ILE A 443 9.43 -0.48 -13.94
C ILE A 443 8.43 -1.57 -13.48
N LEU A 444 8.60 -2.12 -12.27
CA LEU A 444 7.68 -3.08 -11.68
C LEU A 444 6.26 -2.49 -11.57
N HIS A 445 6.12 -1.27 -11.06
CA HIS A 445 4.84 -0.56 -11.00
C HIS A 445 4.18 -0.49 -12.39
N SER A 446 4.90 -0.03 -13.40
CA SER A 446 4.38 0.05 -14.78
C SER A 446 3.99 -1.33 -15.33
N ALA A 447 4.78 -2.36 -15.05
CA ALA A 447 4.50 -3.73 -15.48
C ALA A 447 3.24 -4.30 -14.81
N VAL A 448 3.04 -4.04 -13.52
CA VAL A 448 1.84 -4.47 -12.78
C VAL A 448 0.59 -3.77 -13.32
N VAL A 449 0.65 -2.45 -13.57
CA VAL A 449 -0.46 -1.69 -14.19
C VAL A 449 -0.84 -2.23 -15.56
N ASN A 450 0.15 -2.64 -16.36
CA ASN A 450 -0.02 -3.20 -17.70
C ASN A 450 -0.18 -4.73 -17.73
N SER A 451 -0.28 -5.37 -16.57
CA SER A 451 -0.34 -6.83 -16.49
C SER A 451 -1.64 -7.40 -17.07
N ILE A 452 -1.54 -8.64 -17.56
CA ILE A 452 -2.69 -9.39 -18.08
C ILE A 452 -3.66 -9.78 -16.95
N ASN A 453 -3.12 -10.17 -15.78
CA ASN A 453 -3.91 -10.52 -14.61
C ASN A 453 -4.33 -9.27 -13.83
N ARG A 454 -5.59 -8.85 -14.03
CA ARG A 454 -6.14 -7.65 -13.40
C ARG A 454 -6.47 -7.81 -11.92
N ALA A 455 -6.64 -9.04 -11.42
CA ALA A 455 -6.89 -9.29 -10.00
C ALA A 455 -5.71 -8.82 -9.17
N VAL A 456 -4.52 -9.28 -9.56
CA VAL A 456 -3.24 -8.96 -8.90
C VAL A 456 -2.94 -7.47 -8.99
N LEU A 457 -3.32 -6.81 -10.08
CA LEU A 457 -3.22 -5.35 -10.15
C LEU A 457 -4.04 -4.70 -9.03
N TYR A 458 -5.35 -4.96 -8.94
CA TYR A 458 -6.19 -4.22 -8.01
C TYR A 458 -5.84 -4.52 -6.54
N ASP A 459 -5.47 -5.75 -6.24
CA ASP A 459 -5.03 -6.16 -4.91
C ASP A 459 -3.68 -5.53 -4.53
N LEU A 460 -2.70 -5.51 -5.44
CA LEU A 460 -1.32 -5.11 -5.09
C LEU A 460 -0.94 -3.67 -5.46
N TYR A 461 -1.76 -2.99 -6.27
CA TYR A 461 -1.48 -1.62 -6.74
C TYR A 461 -1.22 -0.61 -5.61
N PRO A 462 -2.05 -0.53 -4.54
CA PRO A 462 -1.86 0.46 -3.49
C PRO A 462 -0.49 0.38 -2.84
N TYR A 463 -0.01 -0.84 -2.56
CA TYR A 463 1.28 -1.08 -1.93
C TYR A 463 2.44 -0.64 -2.82
N ILE A 464 2.43 -1.09 -4.08
CA ILE A 464 3.52 -0.81 -5.03
C ILE A 464 3.59 0.68 -5.36
N TRP A 465 2.42 1.32 -5.50
CA TRP A 465 2.32 2.76 -5.75
C TRP A 465 2.86 3.58 -4.56
N ASP A 466 2.52 3.22 -3.32
CA ASP A 466 3.01 3.90 -2.10
C ASP A 466 4.53 3.82 -2.00
N LEU A 467 5.09 2.63 -2.19
CA LEU A 467 6.55 2.42 -2.17
C LEU A 467 7.23 3.20 -3.31
N ARG A 468 6.69 3.13 -4.53
CA ARG A 468 7.23 3.84 -5.70
C ARG A 468 7.28 5.35 -5.47
N ASN A 469 6.24 5.94 -4.89
CA ASN A 469 6.19 7.38 -4.61
C ASN A 469 7.13 7.78 -3.47
N THR A 470 7.27 6.94 -2.45
CA THR A 470 8.25 7.15 -1.37
C THR A 470 9.67 7.08 -1.91
N LEU A 471 9.97 6.09 -2.77
CA LEU A 471 11.26 5.96 -3.44
C LEU A 471 11.53 7.09 -4.43
N LEU A 472 10.52 7.66 -5.08
CA LEU A 472 10.69 8.82 -5.95
C LEU A 472 11.27 10.02 -5.16
N VAL A 473 10.81 10.24 -3.93
CA VAL A 473 11.37 11.27 -3.02
C VAL A 473 12.78 10.90 -2.58
N ALA A 474 13.00 9.65 -2.16
CA ALA A 474 14.32 9.20 -1.71
C ALA A 474 15.37 9.26 -2.83
N LYS A 475 15.01 8.85 -4.05
CA LYS A 475 15.81 8.95 -5.27
C LYS A 475 16.21 10.39 -5.52
N ALA A 476 15.26 11.32 -5.51
CA ALA A 476 15.52 12.75 -5.70
C ALA A 476 16.46 13.31 -4.63
N PHE A 477 16.28 12.90 -3.37
CA PHE A 477 17.13 13.31 -2.27
C PHE A 477 18.58 12.81 -2.45
N ILE A 478 18.77 11.53 -2.80
CA ILE A 478 20.12 10.99 -3.06
C ILE A 478 20.79 11.69 -4.25
N CYS A 479 20.06 11.96 -5.34
CA CYS A 479 20.58 12.74 -6.46
C CYS A 479 20.95 14.18 -6.05
N TRP A 480 20.24 14.75 -5.08
CA TRP A 480 20.51 16.09 -4.57
C TRP A 480 21.74 16.16 -3.66
N LEU A 481 22.05 15.12 -2.87
CA LEU A 481 23.16 15.13 -1.91
C LEU A 481 24.54 15.40 -2.56
N GLU A 482 24.74 15.05 -3.82
CA GLU A 482 26.02 15.21 -4.52
C GLU A 482 26.41 16.69 -4.68
N GLY A 483 27.24 17.18 -3.75
CA GLY A 483 27.80 18.54 -3.78
C GLY A 483 26.86 19.65 -3.33
N ARG A 484 25.77 19.35 -2.59
CA ARG A 484 24.77 20.37 -2.18
C ARG A 484 24.50 20.46 -0.69
N ILE A 485 25.27 19.72 0.12
CA ILE A 485 25.21 19.81 1.58
C ILE A 485 26.12 20.94 2.07
N LEU A 486 25.55 21.89 2.82
CA LEU A 486 26.28 23.02 3.41
C LEU A 486 26.83 22.59 4.77
N SER A 487 28.10 22.18 4.83
CA SER A 487 28.72 21.60 6.05
C SER A 487 29.21 22.64 7.08
N GLU A 488 28.91 23.92 6.94
CA GLU A 488 29.32 24.93 7.91
C GLU A 488 28.15 25.39 8.79
N GLY A 489 28.27 25.14 10.10
CA GLY A 489 27.46 25.82 11.12
C GLY A 489 26.85 24.92 12.20
N PHE A 490 26.70 23.63 11.94
CA PHE A 490 26.08 22.72 12.89
C PHE A 490 27.10 21.67 13.37
N PRO A 491 27.37 21.54 14.68
CA PRO A 491 28.28 20.52 15.18
C PRO A 491 27.83 19.15 14.66
N LEU A 492 28.76 18.22 14.46
CA LEU A 492 28.46 16.85 14.02
C LEU A 492 27.29 16.20 14.82
N ASP A 493 27.05 16.67 16.05
CA ASP A 493 25.94 16.25 16.92
C ASP A 493 24.55 16.83 16.54
N SER A 494 24.44 17.91 15.77
CA SER A 494 23.16 18.45 15.29
C SER A 494 22.59 17.67 14.10
N TRP A 495 23.46 17.10 13.25
CA TRP A 495 23.04 16.12 12.24
C TRP A 495 22.53 14.87 12.93
N LYS A 496 23.24 14.38 13.96
CA LYS A 496 22.70 13.33 14.84
C LYS A 496 21.38 13.73 15.50
N ASN A 497 21.08 15.02 15.72
CA ASN A 497 19.80 15.49 16.30
C ASN A 497 18.65 15.60 15.28
N CYS A 498 18.90 16.04 14.04
CA CYS A 498 17.92 15.95 12.94
C CYS A 498 17.57 14.50 12.61
N PHE A 499 18.47 13.57 12.95
CA PHE A 499 18.36 12.15 12.68
C PHE A 499 18.30 11.28 13.96
N HIS A 500 18.15 11.86 15.16
CA HIS A 500 18.15 11.10 16.43
C HIS A 500 16.86 10.29 16.62
N TRP A 501 15.86 10.63 15.81
CA TRP A 501 14.57 9.96 15.74
C TRP A 501 14.44 9.05 14.51
N CYS A 502 15.42 9.08 13.58
CA CYS A 502 15.56 8.04 12.57
C CYS A 502 16.13 6.83 13.30
N GLY A 503 15.24 6.00 13.84
CA GLY A 503 15.57 4.90 14.75
C GLY A 503 16.89 4.22 14.42
N ALA A 504 17.80 4.19 15.39
CA ALA A 504 19.03 3.40 15.34
C ALA A 504 18.75 1.89 15.43
N SER A 505 17.63 1.44 14.90
CA SER A 505 17.16 0.07 15.03
C SER A 505 16.21 -0.23 13.89
N SER A 506 16.63 -1.08 12.96
CA SER A 506 15.76 -2.18 12.55
C SER A 506 15.06 -2.68 13.81
N GLY A 507 13.73 -2.56 13.89
CA GLY A 507 12.92 -2.63 15.11
C GLY A 507 12.95 -3.95 15.91
N ALA A 508 13.98 -4.78 15.76
CA ALA A 508 14.16 -6.05 16.44
C ALA A 508 15.16 -6.02 17.62
N GLU A 509 16.06 -5.02 17.73
CA GLU A 509 17.20 -5.13 18.67
C GLU A 509 17.23 -4.12 19.83
N LEU A 510 16.36 -3.11 19.86
CA LEU A 510 16.24 -2.26 21.05
C LEU A 510 15.37 -2.96 22.09
N HIS A 511 16.02 -3.61 23.06
CA HIS A 511 15.48 -4.16 24.32
C HIS A 511 15.13 -5.66 24.39
N GLY A 512 15.68 -6.55 23.55
CA GLY A 512 15.61 -8.01 23.80
C GLY A 512 14.22 -8.62 23.99
N VAL A 513 13.15 -7.86 23.72
CA VAL A 513 11.75 -8.24 23.79
C VAL A 513 11.23 -8.09 22.38
N GLU A 514 10.88 -9.20 21.74
CA GLU A 514 10.26 -9.17 20.42
C GLU A 514 8.95 -8.38 20.49
N ALA A 515 8.90 -7.27 19.75
CA ALA A 515 7.74 -6.40 19.64
C ALA A 515 6.78 -6.90 18.55
N GLU A 516 5.51 -6.51 18.65
CA GLU A 516 4.54 -6.81 17.60
C GLU A 516 4.84 -6.00 16.32
N PRO A 517 4.60 -6.54 15.12
CA PRO A 517 4.97 -5.90 13.86
C PRO A 517 4.37 -4.49 13.64
N TRP A 518 3.21 -4.20 14.23
CA TRP A 518 2.52 -2.90 14.06
C TRP A 518 3.10 -1.77 14.90
N VAL A 519 4.11 -2.02 15.75
CA VAL A 519 4.82 -0.97 16.48
C VAL A 519 5.46 0.03 15.51
N PHE A 520 5.91 -0.45 14.34
CA PHE A 520 6.38 0.39 13.24
C PHE A 520 5.42 0.27 12.04
N LYS A 521 4.63 1.31 11.83
CA LYS A 521 3.64 1.38 10.74
C LYS A 521 4.29 1.65 9.38
N GLY A 522 3.70 1.13 8.32
CA GLY A 522 4.05 1.48 6.94
C GLY A 522 4.97 0.51 6.22
N GLY A 523 5.43 -0.57 6.88
CA GLY A 523 6.35 -1.56 6.30
C GLY A 523 7.59 -0.91 5.66
N LEU A 524 8.01 -1.43 4.51
CA LEU A 524 9.17 -0.93 3.77
C LEU A 524 9.03 0.56 3.40
N SER A 525 7.87 1.00 2.93
CA SER A 525 7.63 2.42 2.62
C SER A 525 7.81 3.30 3.86
N GLY A 526 7.28 2.87 5.01
CA GLY A 526 7.43 3.55 6.29
C GLY A 526 8.90 3.66 6.72
N GLU A 527 9.68 2.59 6.57
CA GLU A 527 11.11 2.61 6.89
C GLU A 527 11.92 3.53 5.97
N VAL A 528 11.68 3.48 4.65
CA VAL A 528 12.30 4.43 3.70
C VAL A 528 11.91 5.87 4.04
N GLN A 529 10.63 6.11 4.33
CA GLN A 529 10.12 7.41 4.77
C GLN A 529 10.89 7.90 6.00
N MET A 530 11.03 7.06 7.03
CA MET A 530 11.72 7.41 8.28
C MET A 530 13.23 7.66 8.10
N LEU A 531 13.83 7.20 7.01
CA LEU A 531 15.23 7.51 6.67
C LEU A 531 15.41 8.92 6.09
N LEU A 532 14.33 9.58 5.63
CA LEU A 532 14.37 10.93 5.07
C LEU A 532 14.25 12.03 6.15
N PRO A 533 14.89 13.20 5.97
CA PRO A 533 14.81 14.35 6.87
C PRO A 533 13.39 14.77 7.34
N VAL A 534 12.38 14.65 6.48
CA VAL A 534 10.97 14.99 6.81
C VAL A 534 10.11 13.74 7.06
N GLY A 535 10.74 12.59 7.31
CA GLY A 535 10.09 11.28 7.44
C GLY A 535 9.02 11.19 8.53
N THR A 536 9.14 12.00 9.58
CA THR A 536 8.18 12.06 10.69
C THR A 536 6.84 12.69 10.30
N SER A 537 6.80 13.44 9.19
CA SER A 537 5.61 14.13 8.68
C SER A 537 4.76 13.18 7.84
N SER A 538 3.94 12.35 8.51
CA SER A 538 3.13 11.31 7.86
C SER A 538 2.23 11.81 6.73
N GLU A 539 1.72 13.04 6.82
CA GLU A 539 0.84 13.71 5.84
C GLU A 539 1.54 14.00 4.50
N LEU A 540 2.87 14.11 4.48
CA LEU A 540 3.65 14.32 3.26
C LEU A 540 3.76 13.05 2.41
N PHE A 541 3.56 11.88 3.02
CA PHE A 541 3.69 10.57 2.39
C PHE A 541 2.36 9.83 2.28
N SER A 542 1.48 10.00 3.26
CA SER A 542 0.24 9.22 3.37
C SER A 542 -0.89 9.85 2.55
N HIS A 543 -1.31 9.14 1.51
CA HIS A 543 -2.50 9.45 0.71
C HIS A 543 -2.95 8.24 -0.10
N PRO A 544 -4.25 8.18 -0.46
CA PRO A 544 -4.73 7.09 -1.28
C PRO A 544 -4.12 7.15 -2.70
N PRO A 545 -3.92 6.00 -3.34
CA PRO A 545 -3.56 5.93 -4.75
C PRO A 545 -4.66 6.54 -5.63
N PRO A 546 -4.35 6.92 -6.89
CA PRO A 546 -5.37 7.35 -7.82
C PRO A 546 -6.38 6.22 -8.07
N LEU A 547 -7.67 6.58 -8.21
CA LEU A 547 -8.76 5.63 -8.46
C LEU A 547 -8.50 4.74 -9.68
N PHE A 548 -7.85 5.30 -10.70
CA PHE A 548 -7.47 4.60 -11.91
C PHE A 548 -5.95 4.43 -11.95
N PRO A 549 -5.46 3.18 -11.93
CA PRO A 549 -4.04 2.91 -12.04
C PRO A 549 -3.45 3.47 -13.34
N THR A 550 -2.31 4.14 -13.24
CA THR A 550 -1.59 4.73 -14.38
C THR A 550 -0.20 4.15 -14.50
N SER A 551 0.23 3.86 -15.74
CA SER A 551 1.58 3.37 -16.01
C SER A 551 2.57 4.50 -16.31
N ARG A 552 2.13 5.77 -16.30
CA ARG A 552 2.98 6.92 -16.62
C ARG A 552 4.07 7.06 -15.58
N LEU A 553 5.32 7.03 -16.03
CA LEU A 553 6.48 7.17 -15.18
C LEU A 553 6.88 8.63 -15.04
N TYR A 554 7.14 9.03 -13.80
CA TYR A 554 7.68 10.33 -13.43
C TYR A 554 9.02 10.16 -12.74
N ASN A 555 9.90 11.14 -12.93
CA ASN A 555 11.19 11.26 -12.30
C ASN A 555 11.34 12.65 -11.69
N ILE A 556 11.99 12.74 -10.52
CA ILE A 556 12.33 14.01 -9.88
C ILE A 556 13.85 14.08 -9.80
N ARG A 557 14.42 15.17 -10.29
CA ARG A 557 15.87 15.37 -10.29
C ARG A 557 16.25 16.82 -10.03
N PRO A 558 17.49 17.06 -9.60
CA PRO A 558 18.09 18.38 -9.64
C PRO A 558 17.95 19.12 -10.98
N PHE A 559 17.71 20.43 -10.91
CA PHE A 559 17.72 21.35 -12.04
C PHE A 559 19.06 21.36 -12.77
N GLN A 560 18.99 21.44 -14.10
CA GLN A 560 20.11 21.67 -15.01
C GLN A 560 19.84 22.92 -15.86
N GLN A 561 20.89 23.64 -16.27
CA GLN A 561 20.74 24.90 -17.02
C GLN A 561 19.92 24.77 -18.31
N LYS A 562 19.96 23.59 -18.95
CA LYS A 562 19.18 23.29 -20.16
C LYS A 562 17.66 23.29 -19.91
N ASP A 563 17.22 23.05 -18.68
CA ASP A 563 15.80 22.98 -18.32
C ASP A 563 15.16 24.37 -18.26
N LYS A 564 15.97 25.45 -18.16
CA LYS A 564 15.50 26.83 -18.01
C LYS A 564 14.42 27.22 -19.02
N VAL A 565 14.65 26.89 -20.30
CA VAL A 565 13.75 27.25 -21.40
C VAL A 565 12.38 26.61 -21.20
N GLU A 566 12.36 25.33 -20.80
CA GLU A 566 11.13 24.58 -20.64
C GLU A 566 10.37 25.02 -19.37
N LEU A 567 11.08 25.31 -18.28
CA LEU A 567 10.47 25.88 -17.08
C LEU A 567 9.84 27.26 -17.35
N TYR A 568 10.49 28.08 -18.18
CA TYR A 568 9.96 29.39 -18.58
C TYR A 568 8.68 29.23 -19.41
N ARG A 569 8.65 28.23 -20.30
CA ARG A 569 7.45 27.86 -21.06
C ARG A 569 6.30 27.46 -20.13
N ILE A 570 6.55 26.63 -19.12
CA ILE A 570 5.54 26.16 -18.16
C ILE A 570 4.93 27.34 -17.40
N VAL A 571 5.75 28.21 -16.78
CA VAL A 571 5.22 29.35 -16.00
C VAL A 571 4.51 30.37 -16.87
N HIS A 572 4.94 30.55 -18.12
CA HIS A 572 4.23 31.39 -19.08
C HIS A 572 2.85 30.81 -19.43
N GLN A 573 2.76 29.49 -19.65
CA GLN A 573 1.49 28.80 -19.91
C GLN A 573 0.54 28.89 -18.71
N LEU A 574 1.04 28.71 -17.48
CA LEU A 574 0.24 28.86 -16.26
C LEU A 574 -0.24 30.30 -16.05
N HIS A 575 0.62 31.29 -16.33
CA HIS A 575 0.28 32.70 -16.23
C HIS A 575 -0.86 33.10 -17.18
N GLN A 576 -0.84 32.60 -18.42
CA GLN A 576 -1.88 32.86 -19.41
C GLN A 576 -3.25 32.28 -19.02
N ARG A 577 -3.29 31.11 -18.37
CA ARG A 577 -4.55 30.49 -17.91
C ARG A 577 -5.19 31.24 -16.74
N GLY A 578 -4.39 31.92 -15.91
CA GLY A 578 -4.88 32.64 -14.73
C GLY A 578 -5.45 34.04 -14.97
N LYS A 579 -5.26 34.62 -16.18
CA LYS A 579 -5.76 35.96 -16.52
C LYS A 579 -6.79 35.91 -17.65
N ALA A 580 -8.00 36.40 -17.38
CA ALA A 580 -9.00 36.69 -18.41
C ALA A 580 -8.50 37.85 -19.29
N SER A 581 -7.90 37.54 -20.44
CA SER A 581 -7.82 38.37 -21.65
C SER A 581 -7.41 39.86 -21.52
N GLN A 582 -6.47 40.26 -20.66
CA GLN A 582 -5.99 41.66 -20.64
C GLN A 582 -4.49 41.93 -20.83
N ASP A 583 -3.59 40.92 -20.77
CA ASP A 583 -2.13 41.18 -20.83
C ASP A 583 -1.46 40.73 -22.16
N ALA A 584 -2.05 41.07 -23.29
CA ALA A 584 -1.51 40.72 -24.61
C ALA A 584 -0.37 41.65 -25.10
N ALA A 585 0.43 42.24 -24.21
CA ALA A 585 1.43 43.25 -24.59
C ALA A 585 2.80 43.13 -23.89
N ILE A 586 3.21 41.97 -23.37
CA ILE A 586 4.56 41.79 -22.82
C ILE A 586 5.55 41.49 -23.97
N SER A 587 6.55 42.36 -24.16
CA SER A 587 7.40 42.37 -25.37
C SER A 587 8.56 41.38 -25.39
N HIS A 588 8.93 40.77 -24.26
CA HIS A 588 10.08 39.84 -24.18
C HIS A 588 9.65 38.44 -23.72
N PRO A 589 9.99 37.36 -24.45
CA PRO A 589 9.50 36.01 -24.17
C PRO A 589 9.91 35.47 -22.79
N ASP A 590 11.10 35.85 -22.31
CA ASP A 590 11.58 35.40 -21.00
C ASP A 590 11.00 36.15 -19.79
N PHE A 591 10.27 37.25 -19.98
CA PHE A 591 9.94 38.17 -18.88
C PHE A 591 9.21 37.47 -17.72
N ILE A 592 8.17 36.67 -18.03
CA ILE A 592 7.42 35.92 -17.02
C ILE A 592 8.31 34.88 -16.33
N GLY A 593 9.20 34.23 -17.07
CA GLY A 593 10.14 33.26 -16.53
C GLY A 593 11.18 33.89 -15.59
N ASP A 594 11.78 35.01 -16.01
CA ASP A 594 12.73 35.77 -15.18
C ASP A 594 12.05 36.29 -13.91
N ARG A 595 10.78 36.72 -14.02
CA ARG A 595 9.95 37.17 -12.91
C ARG A 595 9.63 36.07 -11.91
N CYS A 596 9.22 34.90 -12.40
CA CYS A 596 8.71 33.83 -11.56
C CYS A 596 9.81 32.91 -11.02
N LEU A 597 10.83 32.59 -11.81
CA LEU A 597 11.82 31.57 -11.45
C LEU A 597 13.25 32.08 -11.59
N GLY A 598 13.51 33.12 -12.39
CA GLY A 598 14.85 33.54 -12.78
C GLY A 598 15.82 33.77 -11.63
N ALA A 599 15.42 34.57 -10.63
CA ALA A 599 16.27 34.87 -9.48
C ALA A 599 16.68 33.60 -8.72
N SER A 600 15.72 32.71 -8.46
CA SER A 600 15.96 31.47 -7.73
C SER A 600 16.80 30.47 -8.53
N LEU A 601 16.54 30.32 -9.83
CA LEU A 601 17.34 29.45 -10.70
C LEU A 601 18.78 29.97 -10.88
N ALA A 602 18.99 31.29 -10.86
CA ALA A 602 20.32 31.88 -11.01
C ALA A 602 21.12 31.89 -9.70
N LEU A 603 20.47 32.16 -8.58
CA LEU A 603 21.16 32.37 -7.29
C LEU A 603 21.14 31.15 -6.38
N CYS A 604 20.11 30.30 -6.45
CA CYS A 604 19.95 29.11 -5.62
C CYS A 604 19.55 27.86 -6.44
N PRO A 605 20.27 27.53 -7.55
CA PRO A 605 19.94 26.37 -8.38
C PRO A 605 19.98 25.04 -7.61
N GLU A 606 20.70 24.98 -6.48
CA GLU A 606 20.83 23.80 -5.64
C GLU A 606 19.50 23.36 -4.99
N TYR A 607 18.55 24.28 -4.77
CA TYR A 607 17.20 23.99 -4.26
C TYR A 607 16.13 24.04 -5.36
N SER A 608 16.54 23.86 -6.61
CA SER A 608 15.64 23.75 -7.74
C SER A 608 15.57 22.30 -8.19
N LEU A 609 14.37 21.71 -8.10
CA LEU A 609 14.06 20.35 -8.53
C LEU A 609 13.11 20.40 -9.72
N VAL A 610 13.31 19.50 -10.67
CA VAL A 610 12.54 19.36 -11.89
C VAL A 610 11.78 18.04 -11.84
N LEU A 611 10.51 18.10 -12.23
CA LEU A 611 9.65 16.96 -12.46
C LEU A 611 9.57 16.73 -13.97
N GLU A 612 9.86 15.50 -14.39
CA GLU A 612 9.80 15.08 -15.78
C GLU A 612 9.09 13.74 -15.92
N ASP A 613 8.51 13.52 -17.08
CA ASP A 613 7.96 12.25 -17.52
C ASP A 613 8.47 11.90 -18.94
N GLU A 614 7.89 10.88 -19.56
CA GLU A 614 8.27 10.41 -20.89
C GLU A 614 8.16 11.47 -21.99
N LEU A 615 7.35 12.53 -21.81
CA LEU A 615 7.18 13.64 -22.75
C LEU A 615 8.15 14.81 -22.50
N GLY A 616 8.84 14.82 -21.35
CA GLY A 616 9.77 15.87 -20.97
C GLY A 616 9.43 16.51 -19.62
N VAL A 617 9.92 17.73 -19.41
CA VAL A 617 9.72 18.47 -18.16
C VAL A 617 8.26 18.91 -18.04
N CYS A 618 7.63 18.56 -16.92
CA CYS A 618 6.22 18.86 -16.66
C CYS A 618 5.98 19.61 -15.34
N GLY A 619 7.04 19.90 -14.57
CA GLY A 619 6.96 20.79 -13.41
C GLY A 619 8.31 21.08 -12.76
N CYS A 620 8.30 21.94 -11.75
CA CYS A 620 9.43 22.23 -10.88
C CYS A 620 8.99 22.64 -9.47
N ALA A 621 9.83 22.36 -8.49
CA ALA A 621 9.79 23.00 -7.18
C ALA A 621 11.09 23.75 -6.96
N VAL A 622 11.00 25.01 -6.57
CA VAL A 622 12.14 25.91 -6.39
C VAL A 622 12.10 26.47 -4.98
N GLY A 623 13.19 26.29 -4.25
CA GLY A 623 13.36 26.75 -2.89
C GLY A 623 14.42 27.84 -2.74
N ILE A 624 14.29 28.59 -1.66
CA ILE A 624 15.28 29.53 -1.14
C ILE A 624 15.52 29.11 0.31
N LEU A 625 16.76 28.78 0.68
CA LEU A 625 17.07 28.35 2.04
C LEU A 625 16.93 29.49 3.06
N ASP A 626 17.53 30.64 2.76
CA ASP A 626 17.52 31.82 3.63
C ASP A 626 17.13 33.05 2.81
N VAL A 627 15.90 33.54 3.03
CA VAL A 627 15.32 34.65 2.27
C VAL A 627 16.12 35.95 2.47
N ARG A 628 16.69 36.18 3.66
CA ARG A 628 17.48 37.40 3.96
C ARG A 628 18.74 37.47 3.11
N SER A 629 19.51 36.40 3.07
CA SER A 629 20.75 36.29 2.29
C SER A 629 20.43 36.30 0.80
N PHE A 630 19.34 35.64 0.39
CA PHE A 630 18.87 35.68 -0.98
C PHE A 630 18.49 37.09 -1.43
N ALA A 631 17.74 37.85 -0.63
CA ALA A 631 17.35 39.23 -0.96
C ALA A 631 18.57 40.13 -1.18
N LYS A 632 19.58 40.04 -0.31
CA LYS A 632 20.85 40.77 -0.47
C LYS A 632 21.56 40.42 -1.78
N ARG A 633 21.66 39.12 -2.11
CA ARG A 633 22.27 38.65 -3.36
C ARG A 633 21.46 39.10 -4.59
N CYS A 634 20.14 39.08 -4.49
CA CYS A 634 19.22 39.52 -5.54
C CYS A 634 19.42 41.01 -5.84
N GLN A 635 19.44 41.86 -4.81
CA GLN A 635 19.72 43.29 -4.94
C GLN A 635 21.11 43.57 -5.54
N ALA A 636 22.13 42.81 -5.13
CA ALA A 636 23.50 43.02 -5.58
C ALA A 636 23.78 42.55 -7.01
N THR A 637 23.11 41.48 -7.48
CA THR A 637 23.50 40.79 -8.73
C THR A 637 22.36 40.58 -9.73
N TRP A 638 21.17 40.17 -9.26
CA TRP A 638 20.06 39.82 -10.15
C TRP A 638 19.31 41.05 -10.65
N LEU A 639 18.92 41.97 -9.76
CA LEU A 639 18.17 43.17 -10.13
C LEU A 639 18.95 44.08 -11.10
N PRO A 640 20.27 44.32 -10.92
CA PRO A 640 21.07 45.04 -11.91
C PRO A 640 21.03 44.36 -13.29
N ALA A 641 21.24 43.04 -13.35
CA ALA A 641 21.20 42.29 -14.62
C ALA A 641 19.82 42.34 -15.30
N MET A 642 18.73 42.35 -14.53
CA MET A 642 17.38 42.49 -15.08
C MET A 642 17.12 43.91 -15.60
N ARG A 643 17.65 44.95 -14.96
CA ARG A 643 17.58 46.33 -15.47
C ARG A 643 18.29 46.49 -16.81
N ASP A 644 19.42 45.80 -16.98
CA ASP A 644 20.16 45.79 -18.25
C ASP A 644 19.41 45.00 -19.34
N LYS A 645 18.82 43.85 -18.98
CA LYS A 645 18.02 43.01 -19.90
C LYS A 645 16.71 43.70 -20.34
N TYR A 646 16.12 44.52 -19.46
CA TYR A 646 14.83 45.19 -19.66
C TYR A 646 14.97 46.72 -19.53
N PRO A 647 15.61 47.41 -20.50
CA PRO A 647 15.93 48.84 -20.36
C PRO A 647 14.70 49.75 -20.46
N SER A 648 14.66 50.77 -19.60
CA SER A 648 13.68 51.88 -19.66
C SER A 648 13.92 52.74 -20.91
N ARG A 649 13.00 52.77 -21.88
CA ARG A 649 13.08 53.79 -22.96
C ARG A 649 12.70 55.18 -22.42
N PRO A 650 13.43 56.25 -22.78
CA PRO A 650 13.14 57.60 -22.31
C PRO A 650 11.83 58.15 -22.89
N HIS A 651 11.19 59.04 -22.12
CA HIS A 651 9.87 59.62 -22.34
C HIS A 651 9.73 60.28 -23.73
N GLY A 652 8.72 59.85 -24.50
CA GLY A 652 8.34 60.54 -25.74
C GLY A 652 7.58 59.71 -26.79
N ALA A 653 7.60 58.37 -26.71
CA ALA A 653 6.82 57.52 -27.62
C ALA A 653 5.62 56.91 -26.88
N SER A 654 4.41 57.26 -27.33
CA SER A 654 3.17 56.60 -26.92
C SER A 654 3.18 55.13 -27.36
N GLY A 655 3.70 54.25 -26.51
CA GLY A 655 3.69 52.83 -26.77
C GLY A 655 4.20 52.00 -25.60
N HIS A 656 3.29 51.18 -25.06
CA HIS A 656 3.50 49.99 -24.22
C HIS A 656 3.64 50.23 -22.70
N THR A 657 2.48 50.32 -22.03
CA THR A 657 2.28 50.25 -20.57
C THR A 657 2.97 49.03 -19.92
N ALA A 658 3.04 47.90 -20.63
CA ALA A 658 3.62 46.65 -20.15
C ALA A 658 5.12 46.71 -19.80
N THR A 659 5.93 47.51 -20.51
CA THR A 659 7.37 47.68 -20.18
C THR A 659 7.55 48.50 -18.90
N LYS A 660 6.61 49.40 -18.60
CA LYS A 660 6.62 50.22 -17.37
C LYS A 660 6.19 49.40 -16.15
N GLU A 661 5.22 48.51 -16.31
CA GLU A 661 4.79 47.54 -15.28
C GLU A 661 5.87 46.49 -14.98
N ALA A 662 6.58 46.02 -16.01
CA ALA A 662 7.73 45.13 -15.87
C ALA A 662 8.84 45.73 -15.01
N LEU A 663 9.09 47.03 -15.15
CA LEU A 663 10.05 47.79 -14.35
C LEU A 663 9.59 47.99 -12.91
N LEU A 664 8.32 48.37 -12.68
CA LEU A 664 7.79 48.53 -11.33
C LEU A 664 7.93 47.23 -10.51
N PHE A 665 7.70 46.07 -11.13
CA PHE A 665 7.81 44.78 -10.45
C PHE A 665 9.24 44.44 -9.97
N PHE A 666 10.27 44.61 -10.81
CA PHE A 666 11.66 44.37 -10.39
C PHE A 666 12.24 45.50 -9.51
N HIS A 667 11.48 46.58 -9.31
CA HIS A 667 11.80 47.68 -8.41
C HIS A 667 11.04 47.61 -7.06
N GLU A 668 10.04 46.73 -6.91
CA GLU A 668 9.40 46.45 -5.63
C GLU A 668 10.31 45.59 -4.74
N GLU A 669 10.74 46.16 -3.62
CA GLU A 669 11.43 45.40 -2.58
C GLU A 669 10.47 44.37 -1.98
N HIS A 670 10.86 43.10 -2.08
CA HIS A 670 10.15 42.01 -1.42
C HIS A 670 10.64 41.91 0.02
N ASP A 671 10.12 42.78 0.89
CA ASP A 671 10.45 42.74 2.30
C ASP A 671 9.41 41.91 3.07
N TYR A 672 9.89 40.93 3.83
CA TYR A 672 9.06 40.08 4.68
C TYR A 672 9.38 40.40 6.14
N PRO A 673 8.37 40.45 7.03
CA PRO A 673 8.59 40.84 8.42
C PRO A 673 9.53 39.86 9.13
N ASP A 674 10.38 40.39 10.02
CA ASP A 674 11.36 39.60 10.77
C ASP A 674 10.71 38.46 11.58
N SER A 675 9.49 38.69 12.07
CA SER A 675 8.69 37.68 12.78
C SER A 675 8.33 36.47 11.93
N LEU A 676 8.05 36.67 10.64
CA LEU A 676 7.80 35.57 9.69
C LEU A 676 9.10 34.80 9.45
N LEU A 677 10.17 35.52 9.10
CA LEU A 677 11.46 34.91 8.73
C LEU A 677 12.17 34.23 9.90
N TYR A 678 11.81 34.58 11.14
CA TYR A 678 12.32 33.91 12.34
C TYR A 678 11.85 32.44 12.41
N HIS A 679 10.57 32.17 12.11
CA HIS A 679 10.01 30.82 12.13
C HIS A 679 10.11 30.11 10.77
N PHE A 680 10.05 30.89 9.68
CA PHE A 680 10.03 30.37 8.30
C PHE A 680 11.13 31.05 7.47
N PRO A 681 12.42 30.71 7.70
CA PRO A 681 13.54 31.33 6.99
C PRO A 681 13.58 31.00 5.49
N SER A 682 12.96 29.89 5.10
CA SER A 682 12.94 29.42 3.71
C SER A 682 11.67 29.83 2.97
N GLN A 683 11.78 29.99 1.66
CA GLN A 683 10.64 30.20 0.76
C GLN A 683 10.61 29.10 -0.30
N LEU A 684 9.42 28.70 -0.74
CA LEU A 684 9.26 27.79 -1.88
C LEU A 684 8.26 28.31 -2.92
N ARG A 685 8.41 27.79 -4.15
CA ARG A 685 7.45 27.91 -5.25
C ARG A 685 7.34 26.57 -5.96
N LEU A 686 6.10 26.12 -6.22
CA LEU A 686 5.80 24.82 -6.84
C LEU A 686 5.00 25.04 -8.13
N GLU A 687 5.56 24.77 -9.30
CA GLU A 687 4.84 24.93 -10.56
C GLU A 687 4.78 23.61 -11.30
N ALA A 688 3.58 23.17 -11.66
CA ALA A 688 3.37 21.93 -12.41
C ALA A 688 2.29 22.17 -13.48
N LEU A 689 2.40 21.46 -14.60
CA LEU A 689 1.34 21.46 -15.60
C LEU A 689 0.06 20.88 -14.98
N PRO A 690 -1.12 21.42 -15.31
CA PRO A 690 -2.39 20.96 -14.73
C PRO A 690 -2.83 19.59 -15.26
N ASP A 691 -2.29 19.17 -16.41
CA ASP A 691 -2.68 17.95 -17.11
C ASP A 691 -1.83 16.73 -16.67
N LEU A 692 -1.33 16.74 -15.42
CA LEU A 692 -0.63 15.60 -14.81
C LEU A 692 -1.62 14.44 -14.62
N VAL A 693 -1.25 13.25 -15.07
CA VAL A 693 -2.08 12.04 -14.93
C VAL A 693 -2.15 11.57 -13.49
N ASP A 694 -1.07 11.77 -12.73
CA ASP A 694 -1.00 11.44 -11.32
C ASP A 694 -0.70 12.72 -10.52
N CYS A 695 -1.69 13.28 -9.85
CA CYS A 695 -1.48 14.51 -9.08
C CYS A 695 -0.62 14.29 -7.82
N SER A 696 -0.43 13.04 -7.38
CA SER A 696 0.44 12.73 -6.25
C SER A 696 1.90 13.11 -6.49
N VAL A 697 2.36 13.14 -7.75
CA VAL A 697 3.77 13.47 -8.01
C VAL A 697 4.13 14.91 -7.70
N SER A 698 3.16 15.83 -7.71
CA SER A 698 3.34 17.20 -7.22
C SER A 698 3.62 17.22 -5.71
N ARG A 699 3.02 16.30 -4.95
CA ARG A 699 3.32 16.10 -3.54
C ARG A 699 4.72 15.54 -3.37
N SER A 700 5.10 14.49 -4.09
CA SER A 700 6.46 13.95 -4.05
C SER A 700 7.52 15.01 -4.40
N LEU A 701 7.23 15.89 -5.38
CA LEU A 701 8.09 17.01 -5.76
C LEU A 701 8.25 18.04 -4.64
N LEU A 702 7.15 18.42 -4.00
CA LEU A 702 7.20 19.29 -2.83
C LEU A 702 8.00 18.63 -1.70
N THR A 703 7.66 17.39 -1.33
CA THR A 703 8.32 16.63 -0.26
C THR A 703 9.82 16.51 -0.50
N ALA A 704 10.26 16.28 -1.74
CA ALA A 704 11.69 16.23 -2.08
C ALA A 704 12.39 17.59 -1.82
N LEU A 705 11.75 18.71 -2.16
CA LEU A 705 12.29 20.04 -1.85
C LEU A 705 12.34 20.31 -0.35
N LEU A 706 11.27 19.98 0.39
CA LEU A 706 11.22 20.12 1.84
C LEU A 706 12.32 19.29 2.51
N THR A 707 12.57 18.09 2.01
CA THR A 707 13.64 17.20 2.45
C THR A 707 15.01 17.87 2.30
N ALA A 708 15.27 18.50 1.15
CA ALA A 708 16.52 19.22 0.88
C ALA A 708 16.71 20.46 1.78
N LEU A 709 15.65 21.26 1.97
CA LEU A 709 15.68 22.43 2.84
C LEU A 709 15.93 22.04 4.31
N LYS A 710 15.22 21.02 4.80
CA LYS A 710 15.41 20.48 6.15
C LYS A 710 16.82 19.93 6.35
N ALA A 711 17.36 19.21 5.35
CA ALA A 711 18.72 18.67 5.40
C ALA A 711 19.81 19.75 5.55
N ASN A 712 19.57 20.97 5.02
CA ASN A 712 20.46 22.11 5.20
C ASN A 712 20.03 23.07 6.34
N GLY A 713 19.22 22.57 7.29
CA GLY A 713 18.96 23.24 8.57
C GLY A 713 17.79 24.20 8.60
N SER A 714 16.95 24.24 7.56
CA SER A 714 15.72 25.03 7.61
C SER A 714 14.75 24.46 8.65
N GLN A 715 14.20 25.34 9.49
CA GLN A 715 13.21 25.00 10.52
C GLN A 715 11.76 25.22 10.05
N GLY A 716 11.59 25.96 8.94
CA GLY A 716 10.28 26.29 8.41
C GLY A 716 10.39 26.92 7.04
N VAL A 717 9.33 26.74 6.26
CA VAL A 717 9.21 27.26 4.91
C VAL A 717 7.87 27.93 4.69
N PHE A 718 7.81 28.96 3.86
CA PHE A 718 6.56 29.58 3.45
C PHE A 718 6.45 29.71 1.92
N CYS A 719 5.23 29.95 1.44
CA CYS A 719 4.93 30.30 0.06
C CYS A 719 3.81 31.34 0.01
N GLU A 720 3.73 32.04 -1.12
CA GLU A 720 2.64 32.98 -1.41
C GLU A 720 1.68 32.33 -2.41
N VAL A 721 0.38 32.40 -2.13
CA VAL A 721 -0.69 31.84 -2.96
C VAL A 721 -1.74 32.92 -3.21
N GLN A 722 -2.31 32.95 -4.41
CA GLN A 722 -3.40 33.88 -4.70
C GLN A 722 -4.69 33.41 -4.00
N PRO A 723 -5.46 34.29 -3.34
CA PRO A 723 -6.71 33.92 -2.65
C PRO A 723 -7.73 33.27 -3.59
N THR A 724 -7.66 33.58 -4.89
CA THR A 724 -8.54 33.02 -5.92
C THR A 724 -8.18 31.57 -6.30
N ASP A 725 -6.99 31.07 -5.92
CA ASP A 725 -6.52 29.72 -6.24
C ASP A 725 -6.85 28.73 -5.09
N GLY A 726 -8.15 28.45 -4.93
CA GLY A 726 -8.65 27.58 -3.87
C GLY A 726 -8.09 26.15 -3.93
N LEU A 727 -7.81 25.63 -5.12
CA LEU A 727 -7.24 24.28 -5.28
C LEU A 727 -5.81 24.20 -4.73
N ARG A 728 -4.99 25.22 -4.98
CA ARG A 728 -3.62 25.28 -4.46
C ARG A 728 -3.59 25.47 -2.94
N MET A 729 -4.52 26.28 -2.41
CA MET A 729 -4.70 26.44 -0.97
C MET A 729 -5.06 25.10 -0.31
N GLU A 730 -6.08 24.40 -0.83
CA GLU A 730 -6.50 23.09 -0.30
C GLU A 730 -5.38 22.05 -0.39
N PHE A 731 -4.65 22.02 -1.51
CA PHE A 731 -3.50 21.15 -1.71
C PHE A 731 -2.42 21.38 -0.64
N LEU A 732 -2.02 22.63 -0.40
CA LEU A 732 -0.98 22.97 0.58
C LEU A 732 -1.46 22.72 2.02
N THR A 733 -2.71 23.03 2.35
CA THR A 733 -3.27 22.75 3.69
C THR A 733 -3.31 21.26 4.00
N LYS A 734 -3.66 20.41 3.02
CA LYS A 734 -3.56 18.94 3.16
C LYS A 734 -2.13 18.45 3.40
N LEU A 735 -1.14 19.25 3.03
CA LEU A 735 0.28 19.01 3.28
C LEU A 735 0.78 19.76 4.53
N GLY A 736 -0.11 20.19 5.41
CA GLY A 736 0.19 20.82 6.70
C GLY A 736 0.71 22.25 6.62
N PHE A 737 0.48 22.96 5.52
CA PHE A 737 0.70 24.40 5.47
C PHE A 737 -0.48 25.14 6.12
N LEU A 738 -0.16 26.15 6.93
CA LEU A 738 -1.13 26.98 7.64
C LEU A 738 -1.02 28.43 7.18
N GLU A 739 -2.16 29.13 7.16
CA GLU A 739 -2.20 30.55 6.86
C GLU A 739 -1.51 31.36 7.95
N ILE A 740 -0.61 32.25 7.54
CA ILE A 740 0.08 33.17 8.42
C ILE A 740 -0.50 34.56 8.21
N LEU A 741 -1.20 35.05 9.25
CA LEU A 741 -1.72 36.40 9.28
C LEU A 741 -0.56 37.39 9.19
N ARG A 742 -0.50 38.14 8.08
CA ARG A 742 0.33 39.33 8.00
C ARG A 742 -0.28 40.36 8.96
N GLY A 743 0.52 40.96 9.85
CA GLY A 743 0.12 42.19 10.54
C GLY A 743 -0.18 43.31 9.54
N GLU A 744 -0.39 44.55 9.98
CA GLU A 744 -0.75 45.74 9.16
C GLU A 744 0.28 46.17 8.07
N ALA A 745 0.96 45.24 7.40
CA ALA A 745 1.75 45.46 6.22
C ALA A 745 0.86 45.49 4.96
N GLN A 746 1.24 46.34 4.01
CA GLN A 746 0.52 46.70 2.76
C GLN A 746 -0.29 45.55 2.11
N PRO A 747 -1.40 45.89 1.42
CA PRO A 747 -2.30 44.92 0.80
C PRO A 747 -1.63 44.29 -0.42
N ARG A 748 -0.73 43.34 -0.20
CA ARG A 748 -0.38 42.33 -1.20
C ARG A 748 -1.60 41.42 -1.33
N GLU A 749 -2.11 41.26 -2.54
CA GLU A 749 -3.28 40.43 -2.82
C GLU A 749 -3.08 38.95 -2.46
N GLY A 750 -1.85 38.46 -2.23
CA GLY A 750 -1.53 37.07 -1.93
C GLY A 750 -1.57 36.67 -0.44
N VAL A 751 -2.10 35.48 -0.16
CA VAL A 751 -2.08 34.79 1.15
C VAL A 751 -0.71 34.13 1.38
N VAL A 752 -0.19 34.20 2.60
CA VAL A 752 1.03 33.46 3.00
C VAL A 752 0.65 32.19 3.71
N LEU A 753 1.18 31.07 3.20
CA LEU A 753 1.08 29.77 3.83
C LEU A 753 2.46 29.33 4.32
N GLY A 754 2.58 28.91 5.58
CA GLY A 754 3.83 28.41 6.15
C GLY A 754 3.70 27.03 6.78
N ARG A 755 4.82 26.30 6.81
CA ARG A 755 4.96 24.96 7.37
C ARG A 755 6.29 24.85 8.13
N LEU A 756 6.24 24.30 9.34
CA LEU A 756 7.45 23.91 10.09
C LEU A 756 8.01 22.59 9.54
N LEU A 757 9.33 22.45 9.55
CA LEU A 757 10.05 21.29 9.01
C LEU A 757 10.71 20.45 10.10
#